data_AF-A0A662BMX8-F1
#
_entry.id   AF-A0A662BMX8-F1
#
_cell.length_a   1.000
_cell.length_b   1.000
_cell.length_c   1.000
_cell.angle_alpha   90.00
_cell.angle_beta   90.00
_cell.angle_gamma   90.00
#
_symmetry.space_group_name_H-M   'P 1'
#
loop_
_entity.id
_entity.type
_entity.pdbx_description
1 polymer ?
#
loop_
_entity_poly.entity_id
_entity_poly.type
_entity_poly.pdbx_seq_one_letter_code
_entity_poly.pdbx_strand_id
1 'polypeptide(L)'
;GQKRFVLNSKVARSAGLIIGKEMLKYGGSDVELRGMISKTEKELEEERKKLELQRAELAKQVEESEQLKIENRLERIENERQKEINREQKKEIENQKQELEEKRQQLTSVQVDLLDQVEKLSSNTKILEKQENEKKVQEASFLAKQKELEQLGVEIAESKEIIQNKDLTLGEQSSQIETQRLVIFGFVVLILLVLFLAYKTWKSAKLRKKINNELRFKNDDINRKNEEILTQQRQTDLLNIELEKLSIVASKTDNAVTILDSKGNFEWVNVGFTRLYGYTLQLLTHELGDNIIEVSSNKDIKDHFNRCKKEKQTVVYESLNTTRDGREVWIQTSLTPILDTDRNVRKLITIETDISRIKKAEQEIHAQHEKILEQSKVLEATNKELEKLSLVASETDNAITIMDAAGNFQWINDGHSRLYGYSYVQLISEYSRNIITKHTDKEATALIKKCIEQKVPVTYETPGETRDGKEIWVQTTITPITDNQENVKSLISISSDISKLKAAELSIRQQSEELIIQKDELVIQNDFIEQQNESIKASITYAKTIQNAILPPYEELTQFFNVFLIYKPKDIVSGDFYWYAHLPAKDGHTEKFYYAAVDCTGHGVPGAFMSMIGSRLLNEIVNERKVTKPSQILTHMDKEIKSVLRQEETDNNDGMDVSLCSIEKGSNGSVEMNFAGAKRPLYYYVKSEKSLKYVKGTRKTIGGTQARHNTEVFIDNKITLHKGDLIYLSTDGLIDQSSPERVRYGSPRVIQLLQLIGDFPLQEQSTAIEKSMLEFQEHEQQRDDITFLGIEV
;
A
#
# COMPACT_ATOMS: atom_id res chain seq x y z
N GLY A 1 92.76 -109.80 22.28
CA GLY A 1 91.61 -109.72 21.38
C GLY A 1 90.36 -109.65 22.20
N GLN A 2 89.55 -108.60 22.03
CA GLN A 2 88.13 -108.64 22.40
C GLN A 2 87.44 -107.48 21.65
N LYS A 3 86.29 -107.85 21.12
CA LYS A 3 85.64 -107.29 19.95
C LYS A 3 85.08 -105.89 20.22
N ARG A 4 85.25 -105.00 19.24
CA ARG A 4 84.59 -103.69 19.16
C ARG A 4 83.10 -103.91 18.91
N PHE A 5 82.24 -103.39 19.80
CA PHE A 5 80.80 -103.33 19.58
C PHE A 5 80.46 -102.03 18.84
N VAL A 6 79.78 -102.16 17.71
CA VAL A 6 79.27 -101.03 16.93
C VAL A 6 77.84 -100.77 17.38
N LEU A 7 77.59 -99.58 17.90
CA LEU A 7 76.25 -99.16 18.31
C LEU A 7 75.41 -98.93 17.04
N ASN A 8 74.30 -99.64 16.93
CA ASN A 8 73.42 -99.54 15.76
C ASN A 8 72.62 -98.23 15.82
N SER A 9 73.01 -97.27 14.99
CA SER A 9 72.41 -95.93 14.93
C SER A 9 70.91 -95.93 14.58
N LYS A 10 70.40 -96.98 13.90
CA LYS A 10 68.96 -97.13 13.66
C LYS A 10 68.21 -97.41 14.97
N VAL A 11 68.74 -98.27 15.84
CA VAL A 11 68.12 -98.63 17.12
C VAL A 11 68.08 -97.41 18.06
N ALA A 12 69.18 -96.65 18.12
CA ALA A 12 69.23 -95.44 18.93
C ALA A 12 68.20 -94.39 18.48
N ARG A 13 68.07 -94.17 17.16
CA ARG A 13 67.06 -93.23 16.62
C ARG A 13 65.63 -93.72 16.84
N SER A 14 65.35 -95.02 16.76
CA SER A 14 64.01 -95.55 17.06
C SER A 14 63.63 -95.44 18.54
N ALA A 15 64.61 -95.34 19.45
CA ALA A 15 64.38 -95.10 20.87
C ALA A 15 64.29 -93.59 21.22
N GLY A 16 64.28 -92.68 20.24
CA GLY A 16 64.20 -91.24 20.46
C GLY A 16 65.53 -90.60 20.92
N LEU A 17 66.64 -91.33 20.88
CA LEU A 17 67.95 -90.82 21.28
C LEU A 17 68.63 -90.14 20.09
N ILE A 18 68.97 -88.85 20.24
CA ILE A 18 69.74 -88.07 19.26
C ILE A 18 71.22 -88.19 19.63
N ILE A 19 71.98 -88.97 18.86
CA ILE A 19 73.43 -89.05 19.03
C ILE A 19 74.05 -87.86 18.27
N GLY A 20 74.65 -86.93 19.01
CA GLY A 20 75.32 -85.75 18.48
C GLY A 20 76.49 -86.10 17.55
N LYS A 21 76.75 -85.22 16.57
CA LYS A 21 77.63 -85.44 15.41
C LYS A 21 79.10 -85.76 15.72
N GLU A 22 79.57 -85.63 16.96
CA GLU A 22 80.98 -85.87 17.32
C GLU A 22 81.25 -87.13 18.14
N MET A 23 80.24 -87.96 18.42
CA MET A 23 80.49 -89.29 19.02
C MET A 23 80.85 -90.33 17.94
N LEU A 24 82.01 -90.18 17.29
CA LEU A 24 82.64 -91.20 16.42
C LEU A 24 84.16 -90.91 16.29
N LYS A 25 85.00 -91.67 17.03
CA LYS A 25 86.48 -91.59 17.17
C LYS A 25 86.93 -90.30 17.87
N TYR A 26 87.48 -90.29 19.08
CA TYR A 26 88.70 -90.93 19.56
C TYR A 26 88.56 -91.25 21.06
N GLY A 27 89.22 -92.31 21.53
CA GLY A 27 89.35 -92.58 22.96
C GLY A 27 90.32 -91.59 23.58
N GLY A 28 89.78 -90.64 24.33
CA GLY A 28 90.48 -89.66 25.16
C GLY A 28 89.64 -89.41 26.41
N SER A 29 90.28 -89.03 27.51
CA SER A 29 89.70 -89.08 28.87
C SER A 29 88.37 -88.29 29.02
N ASP A 30 87.52 -88.71 29.97
CA ASP A 30 86.20 -88.13 30.31
C ASP A 30 86.18 -86.58 30.45
N VAL A 31 87.34 -85.98 30.68
CA VAL A 31 87.54 -84.53 30.83
C VAL A 31 87.33 -83.77 29.52
N GLU A 32 87.83 -84.28 28.39
CA GLU A 32 87.79 -83.55 27.11
C GLU A 32 86.36 -83.46 26.55
N LEU A 33 85.59 -84.55 26.70
CA LEU A 33 84.19 -84.63 26.26
C LEU A 33 83.29 -83.66 27.03
N ARG A 34 83.48 -83.54 28.36
CA ARG A 34 82.75 -82.56 29.18
C ARG A 34 83.08 -81.11 28.79
N GLY A 35 84.34 -80.84 28.41
CA GLY A 35 84.77 -79.51 27.97
C GLY A 35 84.07 -79.05 26.69
N MET A 36 83.93 -79.93 25.69
CA MET A 36 83.26 -79.59 24.44
C MET A 36 81.75 -79.46 24.60
N ILE A 37 81.11 -80.31 25.40
CA ILE A 37 79.67 -80.18 25.73
C ILE A 37 79.42 -78.82 26.39
N SER A 38 80.22 -78.46 27.39
CA SER A 38 80.07 -77.19 28.09
C SER A 38 80.26 -75.97 27.18
N LYS A 39 81.16 -76.03 26.20
CA LYS A 39 81.35 -74.94 25.22
C LYS A 39 80.14 -74.81 24.29
N THR A 40 79.65 -75.93 23.77
CA THR A 40 78.50 -75.96 22.86
C THR A 40 77.22 -75.50 23.56
N GLU A 41 77.02 -75.91 24.82
CA GLU A 41 75.90 -75.44 25.65
C GLU A 41 75.95 -73.92 25.88
N LYS A 42 77.13 -73.35 26.13
CA LYS A 42 77.28 -71.89 26.27
C LYS A 42 76.96 -71.14 24.98
N GLU A 43 77.46 -71.61 23.84
CA GLU A 43 77.17 -70.98 22.54
C GLU A 43 75.67 -71.04 22.22
N LEU A 44 75.00 -72.16 22.53
CA LEU A 44 73.55 -72.31 22.35
C LEU A 44 72.74 -71.39 23.29
N GLU A 45 73.20 -71.19 24.52
CA GLU A 45 72.57 -70.30 25.51
C GLU A 45 72.65 -68.83 25.06
N GLU A 46 73.79 -68.40 24.52
CA GLU A 46 73.98 -67.04 23.99
C GLU A 46 73.12 -66.79 22.75
N GLU A 47 73.01 -67.77 21.85
CA GLU A 47 72.19 -67.66 20.64
C GLU A 47 70.69 -67.62 21.00
N ARG A 48 70.25 -68.40 21.99
CA ARG A 48 68.87 -68.33 22.53
C ARG A 48 68.53 -66.94 23.08
N LYS A 49 69.42 -66.34 23.87
CA LYS A 49 69.20 -65.00 24.44
C LYS A 49 69.07 -63.92 23.37
N LYS A 50 69.88 -63.98 22.31
CA LYS A 50 69.73 -63.06 21.16
C LYS A 50 68.39 -63.23 20.46
N LEU A 51 67.95 -64.48 20.26
CA LEU A 51 66.69 -64.79 19.60
C LEU A 51 65.47 -64.36 20.42
N GLU A 52 65.53 -64.45 21.75
CA GLU A 52 64.48 -63.93 22.64
C GLU A 52 64.38 -62.40 22.60
N LEU A 53 65.52 -61.70 22.61
CA LEU A 53 65.54 -60.23 22.51
C LEU A 53 64.93 -59.76 21.18
N GLN A 54 65.31 -60.41 20.08
CA GLN A 54 64.82 -60.09 18.75
C GLN A 54 63.32 -60.39 18.60
N ARG A 55 62.83 -61.45 19.25
CA ARG A 55 61.38 -61.74 19.33
C ARG A 55 60.62 -60.69 20.12
N ALA A 56 61.16 -60.21 21.24
CA ALA A 56 60.52 -59.19 22.06
C ALA A 56 60.41 -57.84 21.31
N GLU A 57 61.46 -57.47 20.57
CA GLU A 57 61.47 -56.23 19.78
C GLU A 57 60.49 -56.28 18.61
N LEU A 58 60.42 -57.43 17.91
CA LEU A 58 59.44 -57.63 16.84
C LEU A 58 57.99 -57.62 17.36
N ALA A 59 57.74 -58.21 18.54
CA ALA A 59 56.41 -58.18 19.17
C ALA A 59 55.97 -56.74 19.47
N LYS A 60 56.88 -55.90 19.97
CA LYS A 60 56.59 -54.49 20.24
C LYS A 60 56.26 -53.70 18.96
N GLN A 61 57.01 -53.93 17.87
CA GLN A 61 56.73 -53.28 16.59
C GLN A 61 55.38 -53.69 15.98
N VAL A 62 54.98 -54.95 16.18
CA VAL A 62 53.66 -55.43 15.74
C VAL A 62 52.54 -54.75 16.54
N GLU A 63 52.70 -54.61 17.86
CA GLU A 63 51.72 -53.95 18.73
C GLU A 63 51.56 -52.46 18.39
N GLU A 64 52.66 -51.74 18.17
CA GLU A 64 52.64 -50.33 17.73
C GLU A 64 51.99 -50.19 16.33
N SER A 65 52.23 -51.14 15.42
CA SER A 65 51.59 -51.16 14.10
C SER A 65 50.08 -51.38 14.17
N GLU A 66 49.62 -52.26 15.07
CA GLU A 66 48.19 -52.51 15.28
C GLU A 66 47.49 -51.33 15.94
N GLN A 67 48.10 -50.70 16.95
CA GLN A 67 47.57 -49.48 17.58
C GLN A 67 47.40 -48.36 16.56
N LEU A 68 48.41 -48.10 15.73
CA LEU A 68 48.32 -47.07 14.69
C LEU A 68 47.22 -47.35 13.65
N LYS A 69 46.97 -48.63 13.33
CA LYS A 69 45.86 -49.02 12.43
C LYS A 69 44.49 -48.78 13.07
N ILE A 70 44.35 -49.03 14.37
CA ILE A 70 43.10 -48.78 15.11
C ILE A 70 42.83 -47.29 15.20
N GLU A 71 43.84 -46.48 15.51
CA GLU A 71 43.72 -45.03 15.65
C GLU A 71 43.30 -44.38 14.32
N ASN A 72 43.96 -44.75 13.21
CA ASN A 72 43.57 -44.30 11.87
C ASN A 72 42.14 -44.73 11.47
N ARG A 73 41.68 -45.89 11.95
CA ARG A 73 40.32 -46.38 11.67
C ARG A 73 39.28 -45.60 12.48
N LEU A 74 39.58 -45.28 13.73
CA LEU A 74 38.72 -44.45 14.58
C LEU A 74 38.61 -43.02 14.03
N GLU A 75 39.72 -42.43 13.58
CA GLU A 75 39.71 -41.09 12.97
C GLU A 75 38.88 -41.04 11.68
N ARG A 76 38.92 -42.10 10.86
CA ARG A 76 38.04 -42.20 9.68
C ARG A 76 36.56 -42.28 10.04
N ILE A 77 36.21 -43.09 11.04
CA ILE A 77 34.83 -43.23 11.51
C ILE A 77 34.31 -41.91 12.07
N GLU A 78 35.12 -41.21 12.86
CA GLU A 78 34.74 -39.91 13.43
C GLU A 78 34.55 -38.85 12.34
N ASN A 79 35.42 -38.84 11.33
CA ASN A 79 35.28 -37.95 10.17
C ASN A 79 34.04 -38.25 9.31
N GLU A 80 33.68 -39.53 9.15
CA GLU A 80 32.44 -39.92 8.46
C GLU A 80 31.20 -39.53 9.27
N ARG A 81 31.21 -39.79 10.58
CA ARG A 81 30.14 -39.39 11.50
C ARG A 81 29.93 -37.89 11.53
N GLN A 82 31.01 -37.10 11.57
CA GLN A 82 30.91 -35.64 11.55
C GLN A 82 30.34 -35.12 10.21
N LYS A 83 30.67 -35.77 9.09
CA LYS A 83 30.07 -35.44 7.78
C LYS A 83 28.59 -35.76 7.72
N GLU A 84 28.16 -36.84 8.37
CA GLU A 84 26.75 -37.24 8.44
C GLU A 84 25.95 -36.27 9.32
N ILE A 85 26.46 -35.93 10.51
CA ILE A 85 25.88 -34.91 11.39
C ILE A 85 25.75 -33.57 10.67
N ASN A 86 26.80 -33.12 9.96
CA ASN A 86 26.75 -31.86 9.21
C ASN A 86 25.74 -31.91 8.06
N ARG A 87 25.50 -33.07 7.44
CA ARG A 87 24.46 -33.24 6.40
C ARG A 87 23.06 -33.19 7.01
N GLU A 88 22.84 -33.84 8.14
CA GLU A 88 21.56 -33.82 8.86
C GLU A 88 21.24 -32.41 9.36
N GLN A 89 22.19 -31.73 10.02
CA GLN A 89 22.03 -30.35 10.47
C GLN A 89 21.73 -29.40 9.31
N LYS A 90 22.39 -29.57 8.16
CA LYS A 90 22.11 -28.75 6.97
C LYS A 90 20.69 -28.98 6.45
N LYS A 91 20.23 -30.23 6.43
CA LYS A 91 18.86 -30.60 6.03
C LYS A 91 17.82 -30.05 7.01
N GLU A 92 18.11 -30.07 8.30
CA GLU A 92 17.26 -29.51 9.34
C GLU A 92 17.18 -27.98 9.25
N ILE A 93 18.29 -27.29 9.00
CA ILE A 93 18.31 -25.83 8.74
C ILE A 93 17.51 -25.49 7.48
N GLU A 94 17.61 -26.29 6.41
CA GLU A 94 16.84 -26.08 5.18
C GLU A 94 15.33 -26.22 5.45
N ASN A 95 14.93 -27.26 6.19
CA ASN A 95 13.53 -27.46 6.59
C ASN A 95 13.03 -26.33 7.50
N GLN A 96 13.82 -25.90 8.48
CA GLN A 96 13.49 -24.79 9.36
C GLN A 96 13.35 -23.47 8.59
N LYS A 97 14.20 -23.22 7.58
CA LYS A 97 14.05 -22.05 6.69
C LYS A 97 12.76 -22.09 5.89
N GLN A 98 12.41 -23.26 5.35
CA GLN A 98 11.17 -23.43 4.60
C GLN A 98 9.94 -23.21 5.51
N GLU A 99 9.94 -23.77 6.72
CA GLU A 99 8.88 -23.55 7.70
C GLU A 99 8.79 -22.07 8.14
N LEU A 100 9.93 -21.39 8.29
CA LEU A 100 9.99 -19.97 8.61
C LEU A 100 9.41 -19.11 7.47
N GLU A 101 9.64 -19.50 6.22
CA GLU A 101 9.15 -18.81 5.03
C GLU A 101 7.64 -19.01 4.85
N GLU A 102 7.12 -20.20 5.12
CA GLU A 102 5.67 -20.47 5.19
C GLU A 102 5.00 -19.67 6.31
N LYS A 103 5.59 -19.65 7.51
CA LYS A 103 5.12 -18.81 8.63
C LYS A 103 5.15 -17.32 8.29
N ARG A 104 6.17 -16.85 7.58
CA ARG A 104 6.27 -15.45 7.12
C ARG A 104 5.19 -15.10 6.11
N GLN A 105 4.85 -16.02 5.20
CA GLN A 105 3.73 -15.84 4.26
C GLN A 105 2.38 -15.77 4.99
N GLN A 106 2.15 -16.65 5.98
CA GLN A 106 0.94 -16.59 6.82
C GLN A 106 0.86 -15.30 7.64
N LEU A 107 1.98 -14.85 8.23
CA LEU A 107 2.02 -13.58 8.96
C LEU A 107 1.71 -12.39 8.05
N THR A 108 2.17 -12.44 6.79
CA THR A 108 1.87 -11.41 5.80
C THR A 108 0.38 -11.40 5.44
N SER A 109 -0.26 -12.57 5.28
CA SER A 109 -1.71 -12.62 5.01
C SER A 109 -2.52 -12.11 6.20
N VAL A 110 -2.16 -12.52 7.42
CA VAL A 110 -2.78 -12.05 8.66
C VAL A 110 -2.61 -10.54 8.84
N GLN A 111 -1.45 -9.98 8.47
CA GLN A 111 -1.21 -8.54 8.52
C GLN A 111 -2.08 -7.76 7.51
N VAL A 112 -2.34 -8.32 6.34
CA VAL A 112 -3.28 -7.74 5.36
C VAL A 112 -4.72 -7.78 5.87
N ASP A 113 -5.14 -8.90 6.47
CA ASP A 113 -6.48 -9.03 7.07
C ASP A 113 -6.67 -8.08 8.26
N LEU A 114 -5.63 -7.89 9.09
CA LEU A 114 -5.63 -6.91 10.20
C LEU A 114 -5.72 -5.48 9.68
N LEU A 115 -5.03 -5.14 8.59
CA LEU A 115 -5.13 -3.81 7.96
C LEU A 115 -6.55 -3.54 7.44
N ASP A 116 -7.20 -4.53 6.81
CA ASP A 116 -8.60 -4.44 6.37
C ASP A 116 -9.57 -4.31 7.57
N GLN A 117 -9.31 -5.03 8.67
CA GLN A 117 -10.08 -4.88 9.90
C GLN A 117 -9.91 -3.50 10.55
N VAL A 118 -8.69 -2.96 10.58
CA VAL A 118 -8.41 -1.60 11.09
C VAL A 118 -9.10 -0.54 10.23
N GLU A 119 -9.13 -0.71 8.90
CA GLU A 119 -9.84 0.20 8.00
C GLU A 119 -11.36 0.12 8.21
N LYS A 120 -11.92 -1.07 8.41
CA LYS A 120 -13.33 -1.27 8.79
C LYS A 120 -13.66 -0.65 10.14
N LEU A 121 -12.79 -0.79 11.14
CA LEU A 121 -12.96 -0.19 12.47
C LEU A 121 -12.88 1.35 12.42
N SER A 122 -12.00 1.92 11.59
CA SER A 122 -11.92 3.35 11.28
C SER A 122 -13.20 3.89 10.63
N SER A 123 -13.79 3.11 9.71
CA SER A 123 -15.08 3.44 9.10
C SER A 123 -16.22 3.39 10.13
N ASN A 124 -16.25 2.35 10.96
CA ASN A 124 -17.27 2.18 12.00
C ASN A 124 -17.17 3.25 13.09
N THR A 125 -15.98 3.68 13.47
CA THR A 125 -15.78 4.80 14.43
C THR A 125 -16.32 6.11 13.86
N LYS A 126 -16.10 6.41 12.57
CA LYS A 126 -16.71 7.58 11.91
C LYS A 126 -18.24 7.50 11.85
N ILE A 127 -18.80 6.31 11.66
CA ILE A 127 -20.25 6.08 11.68
C ILE A 127 -20.81 6.29 13.10
N LEU A 128 -20.12 5.78 14.11
CA LEU A 128 -20.49 5.96 15.52
C LEU A 128 -20.41 7.42 15.96
N GLU A 129 -19.37 8.17 15.57
CA GLU A 129 -19.29 9.62 15.83
C GLU A 129 -20.44 10.39 15.16
N LYS A 130 -20.82 9.99 13.95
CA LYS A 130 -21.97 10.57 13.25
C LYS A 130 -23.29 10.26 13.98
N GLN A 131 -23.49 9.01 14.41
CA GLN A 131 -24.67 8.59 15.17
C GLN A 131 -24.73 9.25 16.55
N GLU A 132 -23.60 9.45 17.22
CA GLU A 132 -23.54 10.14 18.51
C GLU A 132 -23.90 11.63 18.36
N ASN A 133 -23.43 12.28 17.29
CA ASN A 133 -23.81 13.65 16.97
C ASN A 133 -25.29 13.77 16.59
N GLU A 134 -25.83 12.83 15.79
CA GLU A 134 -27.27 12.77 15.48
C GLU A 134 -28.11 12.55 16.74
N LYS A 135 -27.64 11.70 17.67
CA LYS A 135 -28.28 11.48 18.97
C LYS A 135 -28.26 12.75 19.83
N LYS A 136 -27.14 13.47 19.91
CA LYS A 136 -27.05 14.76 20.63
C LYS A 136 -28.00 15.80 20.05
N VAL A 137 -28.15 15.85 18.72
CA VAL A 137 -29.12 16.74 18.04
C VAL A 137 -30.56 16.32 18.34
N GLN A 138 -30.87 15.02 18.33
CA GLN A 138 -32.20 14.52 18.68
C GLN A 138 -32.55 14.74 20.16
N GLU A 139 -31.60 14.55 21.08
CA GLU A 139 -31.77 14.84 22.51
C GLU A 139 -32.00 16.34 22.75
N ALA A 140 -31.25 17.22 22.08
CA ALA A 140 -31.47 18.66 22.14
C ALA A 140 -32.85 19.06 21.56
N SER A 141 -33.26 18.43 20.45
CA SER A 141 -34.59 18.64 19.86
C SER A 141 -35.72 18.13 20.77
N PHE A 142 -35.51 17.01 21.47
CA PHE A 142 -36.47 16.45 22.42
C PHE A 142 -36.61 17.36 23.64
N LEU A 143 -35.50 17.85 24.20
CA LEU A 143 -35.49 18.78 25.33
C LEU A 143 -36.16 20.12 24.97
N ALA A 144 -35.96 20.61 23.74
CA ALA A 144 -36.64 21.80 23.22
C ALA A 144 -38.16 21.57 23.12
N LYS A 145 -38.60 20.44 22.57
CA LYS A 145 -40.02 20.07 22.50
C LYS A 145 -40.66 19.85 23.88
N GLN A 146 -39.90 19.34 24.85
CA GLN A 146 -40.38 19.17 26.22
C GLN A 146 -40.60 20.53 26.90
N LYS A 147 -39.69 21.51 26.70
CA LYS A 147 -39.90 22.90 27.15
C LYS A 147 -41.09 23.57 26.47
N GLU A 148 -41.28 23.32 25.18
CA GLU A 148 -42.42 23.84 24.41
C GLU A 148 -43.75 23.27 24.92
N LEU A 149 -43.79 21.97 25.26
CA LEU A 149 -44.93 21.30 25.88
C LEU A 149 -45.21 21.77 27.31
N GLU A 150 -44.17 22.07 28.10
CA GLU A 150 -44.34 22.67 29.44
C GLU A 150 -44.90 24.09 29.35
N GLN A 151 -44.44 24.92 28.40
CA GLN A 151 -45.02 26.24 28.14
C GLN A 151 -46.48 26.15 27.65
N LEU A 152 -46.79 25.20 26.76
CA LEU A 152 -48.17 24.95 26.32
C LEU A 152 -49.05 24.49 27.49
N GLY A 153 -48.50 23.71 28.42
CA GLY A 153 -49.19 23.27 29.64
C GLY A 153 -49.55 24.42 30.58
N VAL A 154 -48.69 25.45 30.66
CA VAL A 154 -48.95 26.69 31.42
C VAL A 154 -50.02 27.54 30.72
N GLU A 155 -49.95 27.71 29.39
CA GLU A 155 -50.96 28.45 28.62
C GLU A 155 -52.36 27.77 28.65
N ILE A 156 -52.42 26.44 28.69
CA ILE A 156 -53.67 25.68 28.81
C ILE A 156 -54.27 25.82 30.22
N ALA A 157 -53.43 25.92 31.26
CA ALA A 157 -53.90 26.17 32.62
C ALA A 157 -54.50 27.58 32.77
N GLU A 158 -53.86 28.60 32.16
CA GLU A 158 -54.39 29.97 32.11
C GLU A 158 -55.67 30.08 31.25
N SER A 159 -55.73 29.36 30.12
CA SER A 159 -56.94 29.31 29.27
C SER A 159 -58.14 28.65 29.95
N LYS A 160 -57.95 27.65 30.82
CA LYS A 160 -59.05 27.01 31.57
C LYS A 160 -59.72 27.97 32.55
N GLU A 161 -58.96 28.86 33.17
CA GLU A 161 -59.48 29.87 34.10
C GLU A 161 -60.24 31.00 33.37
N ILE A 162 -59.81 31.32 32.14
CA ILE A 162 -60.48 32.31 31.26
C ILE A 162 -61.78 31.76 30.66
N ILE A 163 -61.83 30.47 30.29
CA ILE A 163 -63.03 29.83 29.73
C ILE A 163 -64.15 29.73 30.78
N GLN A 164 -63.81 29.44 32.04
CA GLN A 164 -64.78 29.35 33.13
C GLN A 164 -65.44 30.71 33.45
N ASN A 165 -64.74 31.83 33.21
CA ASN A 165 -65.28 33.19 33.35
C ASN A 165 -66.04 33.69 32.10
N LYS A 166 -65.79 33.12 30.91
CA LYS A 166 -66.45 33.53 29.64
C LYS A 166 -67.82 32.89 29.40
N ASP A 167 -68.11 31.73 29.98
CA ASP A 167 -69.43 31.09 29.88
C ASP A 167 -70.53 31.84 30.65
N LEU A 168 -70.17 32.65 31.64
CA LEU A 168 -71.10 33.56 32.36
C LEU A 168 -71.40 34.86 31.59
N THR A 169 -70.55 35.26 30.65
CA THR A 169 -70.70 36.52 29.88
C THR A 169 -71.32 36.31 28.49
N LEU A 170 -71.28 35.10 27.94
CA LEU A 170 -71.87 34.76 26.64
C LEU A 170 -73.41 34.69 26.63
N GLY A 171 -74.05 34.60 27.81
CA GLY A 171 -75.50 34.69 27.96
C GLY A 171 -76.07 36.11 27.77
N GLU A 172 -75.28 37.16 28.02
CA GLU A 172 -75.74 38.56 27.94
C GLU A 172 -75.41 39.24 26.59
N GLN A 173 -74.40 38.75 25.85
CA GLN A 173 -73.95 39.36 24.60
C GLN A 173 -74.76 38.97 23.34
N SER A 174 -75.58 37.92 23.41
CA SER A 174 -76.43 37.48 22.29
C SER A 174 -77.49 38.51 21.90
N SER A 175 -77.87 39.42 22.81
CA SER A 175 -78.85 40.50 22.56
C SER A 175 -78.26 41.76 21.91
N GLN A 176 -76.93 41.93 21.85
CA GLN A 176 -76.28 43.14 21.30
C GLN A 176 -75.87 43.00 19.81
N ILE A 177 -75.92 41.79 19.25
CA ILE A 177 -75.41 41.51 17.90
C ILE A 177 -76.40 41.95 16.79
N GLU A 178 -77.69 42.12 17.09
CA GLU A 178 -78.65 42.64 16.10
C GLU A 178 -78.50 44.15 15.82
N THR A 179 -77.99 44.95 16.75
CA THR A 179 -77.84 46.41 16.58
C THR A 179 -76.55 46.83 15.86
N GLN A 180 -75.55 45.94 15.73
CA GLN A 180 -74.27 46.26 15.08
C GLN A 180 -74.27 46.12 13.54
N ARG A 181 -75.28 45.47 12.95
CA ARG A 181 -75.39 45.34 11.48
C ARG A 181 -75.62 46.67 10.75
N LEU A 182 -76.10 47.70 11.44
CA LEU A 182 -76.38 49.04 10.87
C LEU A 182 -75.14 49.95 10.83
N VAL A 183 -74.15 49.73 11.69
CA VAL A 183 -72.95 50.58 11.82
C VAL A 183 -71.89 50.24 10.76
N ILE A 184 -71.81 48.96 10.36
CA ILE A 184 -70.84 48.48 9.36
C ILE A 184 -71.12 49.07 7.97
N PHE A 185 -72.39 49.36 7.65
CA PHE A 185 -72.77 49.99 6.37
C PHE A 185 -72.29 51.45 6.26
N GLY A 186 -72.13 52.16 7.37
CA GLY A 186 -71.64 53.54 7.40
C GLY A 186 -70.13 53.69 7.16
N PHE A 187 -69.33 52.67 7.52
CA PHE A 187 -67.86 52.73 7.39
C PHE A 187 -67.37 52.58 5.93
N VAL A 188 -68.15 51.90 5.08
CA VAL A 188 -67.78 51.68 3.67
C VAL A 188 -67.85 52.98 2.85
N VAL A 189 -68.74 53.90 3.20
CA VAL A 189 -68.89 55.21 2.53
C VAL A 189 -67.76 56.19 2.88
N LEU A 190 -67.20 56.09 4.09
CA LEU A 190 -66.14 56.98 4.58
C LEU A 190 -64.78 56.71 3.92
N ILE A 191 -64.48 55.44 3.58
CA ILE A 191 -63.22 55.03 2.96
C ILE A 191 -63.08 55.56 1.52
N LEU A 192 -64.19 55.69 0.78
CA LEU A 192 -64.20 56.24 -0.58
C LEU A 192 -63.90 57.76 -0.63
N LEU A 193 -64.15 58.48 0.46
CA LEU A 193 -63.94 59.94 0.57
C LEU A 193 -62.47 60.31 0.86
N VAL A 194 -61.73 59.43 1.55
CA VAL A 194 -60.31 59.62 1.91
C VAL A 194 -59.39 59.46 0.69
N LEU A 195 -59.70 58.53 -0.22
CA LEU A 195 -58.91 58.30 -1.43
C LEU A 195 -58.95 59.47 -2.42
N PHE A 196 -60.02 60.27 -2.41
CA PHE A 196 -60.18 61.46 -3.25
C PHE A 196 -59.28 62.63 -2.82
N LEU A 197 -59.02 62.78 -1.51
CA LEU A 197 -58.22 63.88 -0.95
C LEU A 197 -56.70 63.68 -1.18
N ALA A 198 -56.22 62.44 -1.20
CA ALA A 198 -54.81 62.10 -1.43
C ALA A 198 -54.30 62.44 -2.84
N TYR A 199 -55.18 62.41 -3.85
CA TYR A 199 -54.85 62.80 -5.23
C TYR A 199 -54.53 64.30 -5.38
N LYS A 200 -55.14 65.15 -4.54
CA LYS A 200 -55.04 66.61 -4.66
C LYS A 200 -53.69 67.16 -4.18
N THR A 201 -53.03 66.49 -3.22
CA THR A 201 -51.78 66.95 -2.60
C THR A 201 -50.55 66.70 -3.49
N TRP A 202 -50.54 65.59 -4.25
CA TRP A 202 -49.49 65.22 -5.21
C TRP A 202 -49.25 66.26 -6.31
N LYS A 203 -50.30 66.97 -6.75
CA LYS A 203 -50.24 67.99 -7.82
C LYS A 203 -49.43 69.24 -7.42
N SER A 204 -49.29 69.55 -6.13
CA SER A 204 -48.70 70.80 -5.63
C SER A 204 -47.17 70.84 -5.60
N ALA A 205 -46.49 69.69 -5.55
CA ALA A 205 -45.02 69.64 -5.38
C ALA A 205 -44.23 69.87 -6.69
N LYS A 206 -44.88 69.77 -7.85
CA LYS A 206 -44.28 69.94 -9.19
C LYS A 206 -43.77 71.36 -9.46
N LEU A 207 -44.07 72.35 -8.61
CA LEU A 207 -43.73 73.76 -8.79
C LEU A 207 -42.35 74.19 -8.24
N ARG A 208 -41.68 73.36 -7.42
CA ARG A 208 -40.39 73.73 -6.76
C ARG A 208 -39.13 73.55 -7.62
N LYS A 209 -39.24 73.05 -8.86
CA LYS A 209 -38.09 72.62 -9.69
C LYS A 209 -37.49 73.72 -10.59
N LYS A 210 -37.75 75.01 -10.34
CA LYS A 210 -37.52 76.09 -11.33
C LYS A 210 -36.47 77.18 -10.97
N ILE A 211 -35.63 77.05 -9.93
CA ILE A 211 -34.78 78.18 -9.47
C ILE A 211 -33.24 77.95 -9.53
N ASN A 212 -32.71 76.75 -9.75
CA ASN A 212 -31.25 76.51 -9.54
C ASN A 212 -30.34 76.49 -10.79
N ASN A 213 -30.75 77.11 -11.91
CA ASN A 213 -30.13 76.91 -13.24
C ASN A 213 -29.33 78.09 -13.84
N GLU A 214 -28.86 79.10 -13.09
CA GLU A 214 -28.35 80.35 -13.71
C GLU A 214 -26.98 80.88 -13.20
N LEU A 215 -25.94 80.06 -12.98
CA LEU A 215 -24.68 80.59 -12.38
C LEU A 215 -23.31 80.08 -12.88
N ARG A 216 -23.16 79.33 -13.98
CA ARG A 216 -21.82 78.79 -14.35
C ARG A 216 -21.30 79.03 -15.78
N PHE A 217 -21.94 79.89 -16.57
CA PHE A 217 -21.60 80.13 -17.99
C PHE A 217 -20.68 81.35 -18.24
N LYS A 218 -19.72 81.72 -17.36
CA LYS A 218 -19.00 83.02 -17.49
C LYS A 218 -17.47 83.06 -17.38
N ASN A 219 -16.71 81.94 -17.46
CA ASN A 219 -15.29 81.99 -17.07
C ASN A 219 -14.20 81.49 -18.07
N ASP A 220 -14.44 81.37 -19.38
CA ASP A 220 -13.51 80.65 -20.32
C ASP A 220 -12.80 81.46 -21.45
N ASP A 221 -12.79 82.81 -21.54
CA ASP A 221 -12.46 83.51 -22.82
C ASP A 221 -11.17 84.38 -22.95
N ILE A 222 -10.10 84.27 -22.13
CA ILE A 222 -9.01 85.31 -22.14
C ILE A 222 -7.59 84.93 -22.63
N ASN A 223 -7.12 83.68 -22.69
CA ASN A 223 -5.65 83.43 -22.77
C ASN A 223 -5.00 83.11 -24.15
N ARG A 224 -5.67 83.30 -25.31
CA ARG A 224 -5.23 82.73 -26.61
C ARG A 224 -4.46 83.65 -27.60
N LYS A 225 -3.70 84.69 -27.19
CA LYS A 225 -3.25 85.74 -28.15
C LYS A 225 -1.77 86.19 -28.22
N ASN A 226 -0.76 85.51 -27.66
CA ASN A 226 0.60 86.10 -27.49
C ASN A 226 1.79 85.51 -28.32
N GLU A 227 1.62 84.93 -29.51
CA GLU A 227 2.71 84.13 -30.15
C GLU A 227 3.23 84.55 -31.57
N GLU A 228 3.01 85.76 -32.08
CA GLU A 228 3.23 86.05 -33.53
C GLU A 228 4.39 86.96 -33.97
N ILE A 229 5.34 87.41 -33.13
CA ILE A 229 6.36 88.40 -33.59
C ILE A 229 7.76 87.98 -33.17
N LEU A 230 8.61 87.48 -34.09
CA LEU A 230 10.09 87.60 -34.07
C LEU A 230 10.83 86.98 -35.28
N THR A 231 10.14 86.45 -36.29
CA THR A 231 10.71 85.59 -37.35
C THR A 231 11.27 86.29 -38.60
N GLN A 232 11.56 87.60 -38.60
CA GLN A 232 11.71 88.36 -39.87
C GLN A 232 13.03 89.11 -40.16
N GLN A 233 14.12 88.92 -39.40
CA GLN A 233 15.26 89.88 -39.44
C GLN A 233 16.66 89.39 -39.86
N ARG A 234 16.87 88.22 -40.50
CA ARG A 234 18.25 87.68 -40.68
C ARG A 234 18.74 87.27 -42.08
N GLN A 235 18.02 87.56 -43.16
CA GLN A 235 18.23 86.82 -44.42
C GLN A 235 18.96 87.55 -45.58
N THR A 236 19.50 88.76 -45.42
CA THR A 236 19.96 89.56 -46.59
C THR A 236 21.48 89.75 -46.74
N ASP A 237 22.32 89.36 -45.77
CA ASP A 237 23.76 89.70 -45.76
C ASP A 237 24.72 88.63 -46.34
N LEU A 238 24.25 87.46 -46.77
CA LEU A 238 25.12 86.29 -47.06
C LEU A 238 25.58 86.12 -48.51
N LEU A 239 25.06 86.86 -49.50
CA LEU A 239 25.19 86.50 -50.92
C LEU A 239 26.49 86.97 -51.62
N ASN A 240 27.21 87.96 -51.08
CA ASN A 240 28.41 88.51 -51.73
C ASN A 240 29.74 87.79 -51.38
N ILE A 241 29.74 86.89 -50.40
CA ILE A 241 30.94 86.14 -49.93
C ILE A 241 31.15 84.83 -50.74
N GLU A 242 30.17 84.41 -51.54
CA GLU A 242 30.14 83.06 -52.13
C GLU A 242 30.86 82.94 -53.49
N LEU A 243 31.00 84.04 -54.25
CA LEU A 243 31.61 84.02 -55.59
C LEU A 243 33.14 83.84 -55.60
N GLU A 244 33.84 84.25 -54.53
CA GLU A 244 35.30 84.08 -54.41
C GLU A 244 35.69 82.65 -53.98
N LYS A 245 34.81 81.97 -53.23
CA LYS A 245 35.02 80.59 -52.76
C LYS A 245 34.99 79.56 -53.89
N LEU A 246 34.17 79.76 -54.93
CA LEU A 246 33.98 78.78 -56.01
C LEU A 246 35.20 78.64 -56.94
N SER A 247 36.01 79.69 -57.11
CA SER A 247 37.22 79.66 -57.96
C SER A 247 38.40 78.91 -57.31
N ILE A 248 38.52 78.98 -55.99
CA ILE A 248 39.57 78.29 -55.22
C ILE A 248 39.30 76.79 -55.17
N VAL A 249 38.04 76.37 -55.01
CA VAL A 249 37.66 74.95 -54.97
C VAL A 249 38.02 74.24 -56.27
N ALA A 250 37.69 74.79 -57.44
CA ALA A 250 37.97 74.14 -58.73
C ALA A 250 39.48 74.03 -59.08
N SER A 251 40.32 74.92 -58.55
CA SER A 251 41.75 75.00 -58.89
C SER A 251 42.68 74.24 -57.94
N LYS A 252 42.23 73.94 -56.71
CA LYS A 252 43.06 73.32 -55.65
C LYS A 252 42.63 71.91 -55.23
N THR A 253 41.58 71.33 -55.81
CA THR A 253 41.19 69.93 -55.50
C THR A 253 42.25 68.93 -55.96
N ASP A 254 42.43 67.85 -55.18
CA ASP A 254 43.22 66.69 -55.60
C ASP A 254 42.52 65.88 -56.71
N ASN A 255 41.20 66.04 -56.85
CA ASN A 255 40.44 65.49 -57.98
C ASN A 255 40.87 66.16 -59.28
N ALA A 256 40.97 65.35 -60.31
CA ALA A 256 41.21 65.81 -61.66
C ALA A 256 39.92 66.39 -62.23
N VAL A 257 39.96 67.63 -62.68
CA VAL A 257 38.82 68.34 -63.27
C VAL A 257 39.19 68.80 -64.66
N THR A 258 38.41 68.40 -65.66
CA THR A 258 38.60 68.85 -67.05
C THR A 258 37.34 69.52 -67.58
N ILE A 259 37.52 70.55 -68.40
CA ILE A 259 36.45 71.22 -69.14
C ILE A 259 36.67 70.89 -70.62
N LEU A 260 35.62 70.42 -71.25
CA LEU A 260 35.58 70.03 -72.65
C LEU A 260 34.60 70.92 -73.41
N ASP A 261 34.85 71.10 -74.70
CA ASP A 261 33.87 71.69 -75.61
C ASP A 261 32.69 70.73 -75.87
N SER A 262 31.66 71.20 -76.57
CA SER A 262 30.48 70.39 -76.94
C SER A 262 30.76 69.16 -77.81
N LYS A 263 31.98 69.04 -78.37
CA LYS A 263 32.45 67.91 -79.17
C LYS A 263 33.36 66.96 -78.38
N GLY A 264 33.69 67.29 -77.13
CA GLY A 264 34.54 66.48 -76.26
C GLY A 264 36.01 66.81 -76.35
N ASN A 265 36.38 67.94 -76.97
CA ASN A 265 37.77 68.38 -77.04
C ASN A 265 38.17 69.07 -75.73
N PHE A 266 39.37 68.80 -75.21
CA PHE A 266 39.85 69.39 -73.97
C PHE A 266 40.10 70.90 -74.14
N GLU A 267 39.37 71.73 -73.40
CA GLU A 267 39.59 73.19 -73.34
C GLU A 267 40.46 73.59 -72.15
N TRP A 268 40.33 72.87 -71.03
CA TRP A 268 41.04 73.18 -69.80
C TRP A 268 41.15 71.96 -68.90
N VAL A 269 42.24 71.86 -68.14
CA VAL A 269 42.43 70.86 -67.07
C VAL A 269 42.98 71.55 -65.83
N ASN A 270 42.58 71.10 -64.65
CA ASN A 270 43.11 71.62 -63.39
C ASN A 270 44.46 70.98 -63.01
N VAL A 271 45.08 71.46 -61.92
CA VAL A 271 46.34 70.89 -61.41
C VAL A 271 46.16 69.46 -60.87
N GLY A 272 44.96 69.11 -60.40
CA GLY A 272 44.60 67.75 -59.98
C GLY A 272 44.74 66.75 -61.13
N PHE A 273 44.34 67.12 -62.35
CA PHE A 273 44.50 66.30 -63.56
C PHE A 273 45.97 66.02 -63.87
N THR A 274 46.81 67.04 -63.83
CA THR A 274 48.26 66.88 -64.04
C THR A 274 48.89 65.96 -62.99
N ARG A 275 48.44 66.04 -61.73
CA ARG A 275 48.96 65.19 -60.65
C ARG A 275 48.50 63.74 -60.77
N LEU A 276 47.24 63.54 -61.16
CA LEU A 276 46.63 62.21 -61.27
C LEU A 276 47.17 61.45 -62.48
N TYR A 277 47.19 62.09 -63.66
CA TYR A 277 47.56 61.41 -64.91
C TYR A 277 48.98 61.68 -65.38
N GLY A 278 49.64 62.73 -64.88
CA GLY A 278 50.99 63.10 -65.30
C GLY A 278 51.06 63.91 -66.61
N TYR A 279 49.92 64.37 -67.13
CA TYR A 279 49.81 65.15 -68.37
C TYR A 279 49.38 66.60 -68.08
N THR A 280 50.06 67.58 -68.68
CA THR A 280 49.49 68.91 -68.87
C THR A 280 48.59 68.92 -70.11
N LEU A 281 47.63 69.85 -70.21
CA LEU A 281 46.74 69.93 -71.38
C LEU A 281 47.51 69.93 -72.71
N GLN A 282 48.57 70.74 -72.79
CA GLN A 282 49.38 70.88 -74.00
C GLN A 282 50.11 69.57 -74.38
N LEU A 283 50.54 68.80 -73.37
CA LEU A 283 51.22 67.53 -73.57
C LEU A 283 50.24 66.41 -73.91
N LEU A 284 49.06 66.40 -73.28
CA LEU A 284 47.95 65.49 -73.60
C LEU A 284 47.55 65.62 -75.07
N THR A 285 47.32 66.86 -75.53
CA THR A 285 46.93 67.14 -76.92
C THR A 285 48.00 66.75 -77.94
N HIS A 286 49.28 66.75 -77.53
CA HIS A 286 50.40 66.41 -78.41
C HIS A 286 50.68 64.90 -78.45
N GLU A 287 50.61 64.20 -77.31
CA GLU A 287 50.98 62.78 -77.19
C GLU A 287 49.80 61.82 -77.44
N LEU A 288 48.57 62.20 -77.06
CA LEU A 288 47.41 61.29 -77.08
C LEU A 288 46.24 61.79 -77.95
N GLY A 289 46.14 63.10 -78.18
CA GLY A 289 45.06 63.72 -78.96
C GLY A 289 44.25 64.72 -78.13
N ASP A 290 43.39 65.48 -78.79
CA ASP A 290 42.62 66.57 -78.18
C ASP A 290 41.19 66.17 -77.79
N ASN A 291 40.72 64.97 -78.15
CA ASN A 291 39.36 64.50 -77.86
C ASN A 291 39.30 63.40 -76.79
N ILE A 292 38.41 63.54 -75.81
CA ILE A 292 38.29 62.60 -74.68
C ILE A 292 37.95 61.16 -75.10
N ILE A 293 37.21 60.98 -76.20
CA ILE A 293 36.79 59.65 -76.68
C ILE A 293 37.98 58.86 -77.21
N GLU A 294 38.97 59.57 -77.76
CA GLU A 294 40.18 58.97 -78.34
C GLU A 294 41.24 58.72 -77.27
N VAL A 295 41.30 59.58 -76.25
CA VAL A 295 42.33 59.57 -75.21
C VAL A 295 42.01 58.62 -74.05
N SER A 296 40.74 58.36 -73.74
CA SER A 296 40.36 57.59 -72.55
C SER A 296 40.68 56.09 -72.67
N SER A 297 41.20 55.50 -71.59
CA SER A 297 41.43 54.04 -71.48
C SER A 297 40.15 53.23 -71.20
N ASN A 298 39.04 53.90 -70.91
CA ASN A 298 37.76 53.23 -70.68
C ASN A 298 37.13 52.82 -72.03
N LYS A 299 36.91 51.51 -72.21
CA LYS A 299 36.29 50.93 -73.41
C LYS A 299 34.89 51.48 -73.70
N ASP A 300 34.18 51.92 -72.67
CA ASP A 300 32.80 52.40 -72.77
C ASP A 300 32.69 53.94 -72.79
N ILE A 301 33.81 54.66 -72.88
CA ILE A 301 33.84 56.14 -72.83
C ILE A 301 32.94 56.78 -73.88
N LYS A 302 32.90 56.21 -75.10
CA LYS A 302 32.11 56.73 -76.21
C LYS A 302 30.61 56.68 -75.89
N ASP A 303 30.18 55.63 -75.22
CA ASP A 303 28.80 55.44 -74.82
C ASP A 303 28.44 56.36 -73.66
N HIS A 304 29.33 56.50 -72.67
CA HIS A 304 29.14 57.46 -71.58
C HIS A 304 29.07 58.91 -72.08
N PHE A 305 29.93 59.29 -73.02
CA PHE A 305 29.93 60.62 -73.64
C PHE A 305 28.64 60.89 -74.41
N ASN A 306 28.22 59.95 -75.26
CA ASN A 306 26.98 60.08 -76.04
C ASN A 306 25.75 60.10 -75.14
N ARG A 307 25.72 59.26 -74.10
CA ARG A 307 24.64 59.23 -73.11
C ARG A 307 24.53 60.56 -72.38
N CYS A 308 25.64 61.09 -71.88
CA CYS A 308 25.69 62.40 -71.22
C CYS A 308 25.16 63.52 -72.13
N LYS A 309 25.57 63.55 -73.41
CA LYS A 309 25.14 64.56 -74.37
C LYS A 309 23.66 64.45 -74.76
N LYS A 310 23.15 63.22 -74.94
CA LYS A 310 21.77 62.96 -75.33
C LYS A 310 20.80 63.22 -74.16
N GLU A 311 21.12 62.69 -72.99
CA GLU A 311 20.25 62.75 -71.81
C GLU A 311 20.38 64.09 -71.08
N LYS A 312 21.43 64.87 -71.36
CA LYS A 312 21.71 66.17 -70.74
C LYS A 312 21.80 66.06 -69.20
N GLN A 313 22.29 64.92 -68.70
CA GLN A 313 22.48 64.62 -67.29
C GLN A 313 23.90 64.09 -67.03
N THR A 314 24.32 64.16 -65.76
CA THR A 314 25.62 63.65 -65.32
C THR A 314 25.67 62.13 -65.44
N VAL A 315 26.76 61.61 -66.02
CA VAL A 315 27.06 60.18 -66.08
C VAL A 315 28.24 59.90 -65.16
N VAL A 316 28.04 59.03 -64.17
CA VAL A 316 29.09 58.56 -63.25
C VAL A 316 29.45 57.13 -63.61
N TYR A 317 30.74 56.83 -63.69
CA TYR A 317 31.26 55.48 -63.92
C TYR A 317 32.61 55.29 -63.26
N GLU A 318 33.00 54.02 -63.09
CA GLU A 318 34.31 53.62 -62.57
C GLU A 318 35.08 52.90 -63.67
N SER A 319 36.34 53.25 -63.86
CA SER A 319 37.19 52.62 -64.86
C SER A 319 38.62 52.52 -64.37
N LEU A 320 39.29 51.43 -64.73
CA LEU A 320 40.73 51.29 -64.54
C LEU A 320 41.44 52.09 -65.64
N ASN A 321 42.16 53.14 -65.25
CA ASN A 321 42.90 53.98 -66.17
C ASN A 321 44.40 53.82 -65.97
N THR A 322 45.17 54.09 -67.02
CA THR A 322 46.64 54.04 -66.99
C THR A 322 47.21 55.45 -67.01
N THR A 323 48.06 55.77 -66.04
CA THR A 323 48.76 57.06 -65.96
C THR A 323 49.98 57.08 -66.89
N ARG A 324 50.56 58.26 -67.16
CA ARG A 324 51.71 58.42 -68.07
C ARG A 324 52.93 57.56 -67.71
N ASP A 325 53.14 57.30 -66.42
CA ASP A 325 54.22 56.45 -65.89
C ASP A 325 53.88 54.95 -65.87
N GLY A 326 52.73 54.55 -66.42
CA GLY A 326 52.33 53.15 -66.59
C GLY A 326 51.61 52.52 -65.39
N ARG A 327 51.24 53.29 -64.34
CA ARG A 327 50.48 52.76 -63.21
C ARG A 327 49.00 52.61 -63.56
N GLU A 328 48.41 51.50 -63.13
CA GLU A 328 46.96 51.30 -63.20
C GLU A 328 46.30 51.87 -61.94
N VAL A 329 45.32 52.75 -62.15
CA VAL A 329 44.61 53.46 -61.08
C VAL A 329 43.12 53.32 -61.31
N TRP A 330 42.38 52.88 -60.28
CA TRP A 330 40.92 52.86 -60.33
C TRP A 330 40.39 54.27 -60.17
N ILE A 331 39.72 54.77 -61.22
CA ILE A 331 39.19 56.13 -61.25
C ILE A 331 37.67 56.09 -61.31
N GLN A 332 37.02 56.85 -60.44
CA GLN A 332 35.61 57.19 -60.58
C GLN A 332 35.50 58.54 -61.29
N THR A 333 34.84 58.56 -62.46
CA THR A 333 34.65 59.75 -63.29
C THR A 333 33.19 60.16 -63.29
N SER A 334 32.94 61.45 -63.04
CA SER A 334 31.63 62.11 -63.21
C SER A 334 31.68 63.07 -64.39
N LEU A 335 31.03 62.71 -65.50
CA LEU A 335 30.92 63.53 -66.72
C LEU A 335 29.60 64.31 -66.71
N THR A 336 29.65 65.64 -66.63
CA THR A 336 28.50 66.53 -66.46
C THR A 336 28.37 67.52 -67.61
N PRO A 337 27.23 67.65 -68.29
CA PRO A 337 27.05 68.61 -69.37
C PRO A 337 26.63 69.98 -68.84
N ILE A 338 27.25 71.05 -69.35
CA ILE A 338 26.82 72.43 -69.15
C ILE A 338 25.97 72.84 -70.34
N LEU A 339 24.74 73.27 -70.07
CA LEU A 339 23.76 73.64 -71.09
C LEU A 339 23.77 75.16 -71.35
N ASP A 340 23.47 75.58 -72.58
CA ASP A 340 23.15 76.97 -72.91
C ASP A 340 21.67 77.32 -72.65
N THR A 341 21.27 78.55 -72.98
CA THR A 341 19.89 79.06 -72.81
C THR A 341 18.84 78.28 -73.61
N ASP A 342 19.24 77.66 -74.72
CA ASP A 342 18.38 76.84 -75.57
C ASP A 342 18.44 75.34 -75.18
N ARG A 343 19.06 75.04 -74.03
CA ARG A 343 19.30 73.71 -73.47
C ARG A 343 20.19 72.82 -74.34
N ASN A 344 21.02 73.36 -75.23
CA ASN A 344 22.02 72.59 -75.95
C ASN A 344 23.30 72.46 -75.12
N VAL A 345 24.03 71.34 -75.28
CA VAL A 345 25.29 71.13 -74.54
C VAL A 345 26.34 72.11 -75.08
N ARG A 346 26.72 73.07 -74.24
CA ARG A 346 27.74 74.09 -74.53
C ARG A 346 29.14 73.58 -74.20
N LYS A 347 29.31 72.97 -73.03
CA LYS A 347 30.56 72.41 -72.52
C LYS A 347 30.29 71.13 -71.73
N LEU A 348 31.31 70.34 -71.45
CA LEU A 348 31.22 69.24 -70.49
C LEU A 348 32.30 69.41 -69.41
N ILE A 349 32.02 68.98 -68.20
CA ILE A 349 32.99 68.93 -67.10
C ILE A 349 33.15 67.48 -66.69
N THR A 350 34.40 67.00 -66.58
CA THR A 350 34.69 65.76 -65.87
C THR A 350 35.28 66.07 -64.50
N ILE A 351 34.89 65.28 -63.50
CA ILE A 351 35.55 65.22 -62.19
C ILE A 351 35.95 63.77 -61.96
N GLU A 352 37.23 63.53 -61.71
CA GLU A 352 37.83 62.20 -61.65
C GLU A 352 38.56 62.02 -60.31
N THR A 353 38.28 60.91 -59.63
CA THR A 353 38.78 60.60 -58.27
C THR A 353 39.43 59.22 -58.23
N ASP A 354 40.62 59.09 -57.64
CA ASP A 354 41.29 57.80 -57.39
C ASP A 354 40.63 57.06 -56.20
N ILE A 355 40.06 55.87 -56.48
CA ILE A 355 39.38 55.02 -55.49
C ILE A 355 40.16 53.73 -55.17
N SER A 356 41.41 53.61 -55.61
CA SER A 356 42.21 52.37 -55.50
C SER A 356 42.40 51.87 -54.06
N ARG A 357 42.51 52.81 -53.09
CA ARG A 357 42.65 52.46 -51.66
C ARG A 357 41.37 51.88 -51.06
N ILE A 358 40.20 52.32 -51.54
CA ILE A 358 38.89 51.91 -51.02
C ILE A 358 38.63 50.44 -51.36
N LYS A 359 38.89 50.03 -52.61
CA LYS A 359 38.69 48.65 -53.07
C LYS A 359 39.55 47.63 -52.31
N LYS A 360 40.78 47.99 -51.93
CA LYS A 360 41.65 47.10 -51.13
C LYS A 360 41.14 46.91 -49.69
N ALA A 361 40.63 47.98 -49.06
CA ALA A 361 40.10 47.92 -47.70
C ALA A 361 38.82 47.06 -47.60
N GLU A 362 37.95 47.10 -48.62
CA GLU A 362 36.72 46.28 -48.66
C GLU A 362 37.01 44.77 -48.65
N GLN A 363 38.04 44.32 -49.38
CA GLN A 363 38.42 42.91 -49.44
C GLN A 363 38.98 42.41 -48.10
N GLU A 364 39.75 43.23 -47.39
CA GLU A 364 40.37 42.86 -46.12
C GLU A 364 39.33 42.75 -44.98
N ILE A 365 38.34 43.65 -44.96
CA ILE A 365 37.21 43.58 -44.02
C ILE A 365 36.40 42.30 -44.21
N HIS A 366 36.17 41.87 -45.44
CA HIS A 366 35.33 40.70 -45.71
C HIS A 366 35.97 39.40 -45.19
N ALA A 367 37.29 39.25 -45.34
CA ALA A 367 38.04 38.12 -44.82
C ALA A 367 38.10 38.07 -43.29
N GLN A 368 38.18 39.22 -42.61
CA GLN A 368 38.15 39.27 -41.14
C GLN A 368 36.77 38.88 -40.57
N HIS A 369 35.69 39.26 -41.25
CA HIS A 369 34.33 38.98 -40.79
C HIS A 369 34.01 37.47 -40.76
N GLU A 370 34.48 36.69 -41.73
CA GLU A 370 34.29 35.24 -41.73
C GLU A 370 34.99 34.56 -40.54
N LYS A 371 36.20 34.99 -40.18
CA LYS A 371 36.97 34.43 -39.07
C LYS A 371 36.31 34.70 -37.71
N ILE A 372 35.70 35.87 -37.54
CA ILE A 372 34.96 36.24 -36.31
C ILE A 372 33.70 35.38 -36.14
N LEU A 373 32.98 35.13 -37.25
CA LEU A 373 31.77 34.29 -37.24
C LEU A 373 32.05 32.85 -36.78
N GLU A 374 33.19 32.28 -37.16
CA GLU A 374 33.57 30.93 -36.75
C GLU A 374 33.95 30.87 -35.27
N GLN A 375 34.70 31.85 -34.76
CA GLN A 375 35.05 31.95 -33.33
C GLN A 375 33.81 32.17 -32.44
N SER A 376 32.85 32.98 -32.90
CA SER A 376 31.61 33.24 -32.14
C SER A 376 30.78 31.97 -31.95
N LYS A 377 30.73 31.07 -32.94
CA LYS A 377 29.98 29.81 -32.85
C LYS A 377 30.56 28.86 -31.80
N VAL A 378 31.89 28.73 -31.76
CA VAL A 378 32.57 27.89 -30.76
C VAL A 378 32.36 28.45 -29.36
N LEU A 379 32.52 29.76 -29.20
CA LEU A 379 32.32 30.43 -27.91
C LEU A 379 30.88 30.28 -27.41
N GLU A 380 29.88 30.38 -28.28
CA GLU A 380 28.47 30.17 -27.90
C GLU A 380 28.21 28.74 -27.43
N ALA A 381 28.81 27.72 -28.08
CA ALA A 381 28.67 26.33 -27.66
C ALA A 381 29.32 26.08 -26.29
N THR A 382 30.52 26.61 -26.06
CA THR A 382 31.20 26.50 -24.76
C THR A 382 30.45 27.25 -23.66
N ASN A 383 29.91 28.44 -23.95
CA ASN A 383 29.10 29.19 -22.98
C ASN A 383 27.83 28.44 -22.61
N LYS A 384 27.14 27.81 -23.57
CA LYS A 384 25.95 26.98 -23.29
C LYS A 384 26.27 25.78 -22.41
N GLU A 385 27.42 25.15 -22.61
CA GLU A 385 27.85 24.01 -21.78
C GLU A 385 28.20 24.45 -20.36
N LEU A 386 28.89 25.58 -20.20
CA LEU A 386 29.18 26.18 -18.88
C LEU A 386 27.90 26.61 -18.17
N GLU A 387 26.95 27.23 -18.86
CA GLU A 387 25.64 27.59 -18.32
C GLU A 387 24.89 26.35 -17.81
N LYS A 388 24.91 25.25 -18.56
CA LYS A 388 24.26 23.99 -18.15
C LYS A 388 24.90 23.39 -16.90
N LEU A 389 26.24 23.38 -16.80
CA LEU A 389 26.95 22.89 -15.61
C LEU A 389 26.73 23.80 -14.40
N SER A 390 26.72 25.11 -14.61
CA SER A 390 26.41 26.09 -13.55
C SER A 390 24.98 25.93 -13.06
N LEU A 391 24.01 25.71 -13.96
CA LEU A 391 22.60 25.51 -13.62
C LEU A 391 22.40 24.24 -12.79
N VAL A 392 23.01 23.11 -13.18
CA VAL A 392 22.93 21.87 -12.40
C VAL A 392 23.52 22.06 -11.00
N ALA A 393 24.60 22.82 -10.88
CA ALA A 393 25.21 23.12 -9.59
C ALA A 393 24.38 24.12 -8.76
N SER A 394 23.70 25.11 -9.36
CA SER A 394 22.90 26.12 -8.65
C SER A 394 21.50 25.67 -8.26
N GLU A 395 20.85 24.85 -9.09
CA GLU A 395 19.44 24.44 -8.92
C GLU A 395 19.27 23.23 -8.00
N THR A 396 20.34 22.52 -7.62
CA THR A 396 20.25 21.44 -6.63
C THR A 396 20.01 21.98 -5.22
N ASP A 397 19.13 21.33 -4.46
CA ASP A 397 18.90 21.64 -3.05
C ASP A 397 20.05 21.18 -2.14
N ASN A 398 20.94 20.33 -2.66
CA ASN A 398 22.14 19.94 -1.95
C ASN A 398 23.13 21.10 -1.90
N ALA A 399 23.77 21.29 -0.75
CA ALA A 399 24.86 22.23 -0.61
C ALA A 399 26.13 21.65 -1.22
N ILE A 400 26.58 22.25 -2.34
CA ILE A 400 27.85 21.92 -2.98
C ILE A 400 28.86 22.99 -2.62
N THR A 401 30.02 22.56 -2.14
CA THR A 401 31.10 23.45 -1.74
C THR A 401 32.41 22.99 -2.33
N ILE A 402 33.18 23.92 -2.88
CA ILE A 402 34.55 23.70 -3.36
C ILE A 402 35.50 24.36 -2.37
N MET A 403 36.51 23.61 -1.96
CA MET A 403 37.52 24.05 -1.00
C MET A 403 38.93 23.82 -1.55
N ASP A 404 39.90 24.54 -1.00
CA ASP A 404 41.31 24.27 -1.23
C ASP A 404 41.78 22.98 -0.53
N ALA A 405 43.03 22.59 -0.78
CA ALA A 405 43.66 21.41 -0.18
C ALA A 405 43.73 21.44 1.36
N ALA A 406 43.62 22.61 1.98
CA ALA A 406 43.60 22.79 3.43
C ALA A 406 42.16 22.82 4.00
N GLY A 407 41.13 22.73 3.16
CA GLY A 407 39.72 22.77 3.56
C GLY A 407 39.13 24.17 3.69
N ASN A 408 39.77 25.21 3.15
CA ASN A 408 39.19 26.56 3.12
C ASN A 408 38.18 26.71 1.98
N PHE A 409 37.04 27.32 2.26
CA PHE A 409 35.99 27.55 1.26
C PHE A 409 36.48 28.49 0.14
N GLN A 410 36.37 28.02 -1.10
CA GLN A 410 36.67 28.81 -2.31
C GLN A 410 35.39 29.20 -3.06
N TRP A 411 34.37 28.34 -3.00
CA TRP A 411 33.10 28.56 -3.67
C TRP A 411 31.99 27.71 -3.03
N ILE A 412 30.77 28.24 -3.02
CA ILE A 412 29.55 27.52 -2.64
C ILE A 412 28.48 27.74 -3.72
N ASN A 413 27.60 26.76 -3.90
CA ASN A 413 26.44 26.93 -4.76
C ASN A 413 25.27 27.62 -4.04
N ASP A 414 24.22 27.94 -4.79
CA ASP A 414 22.98 28.49 -4.22
C ASP A 414 22.25 27.49 -3.31
N GLY A 415 22.40 26.18 -3.56
CA GLY A 415 21.92 25.13 -2.66
C GLY A 415 22.47 25.24 -1.25
N HIS A 416 23.75 25.59 -1.07
CA HIS A 416 24.35 25.86 0.25
C HIS A 416 23.70 27.07 0.92
N SER A 417 23.43 28.12 0.16
CA SER A 417 22.78 29.32 0.68
C SER A 417 21.33 29.05 1.11
N ARG A 418 20.59 28.22 0.36
CA ARG A 418 19.24 27.77 0.74
C ARG A 418 19.25 26.86 1.96
N LEU A 419 20.18 25.91 2.03
CA LEU A 419 20.26 24.92 3.11
C LEU A 419 20.67 25.55 4.44
N TYR A 420 21.72 26.38 4.45
CA TYR A 420 22.29 26.92 5.68
C TYR A 420 21.96 28.40 5.93
N GLY A 421 21.43 29.13 4.96
CA GLY A 421 21.09 30.56 5.10
C GLY A 421 22.27 31.53 4.99
N TYR A 422 23.46 31.06 4.58
CA TYR A 422 24.66 31.87 4.42
C TYR A 422 25.04 32.03 2.95
N SER A 423 25.19 33.28 2.49
CA SER A 423 25.94 33.57 1.26
C SER A 423 27.44 33.32 1.46
N TYR A 424 28.21 33.20 0.36
CA TYR A 424 29.66 32.93 0.44
C TYR A 424 30.41 33.95 1.30
N VAL A 425 30.09 35.23 1.14
CA VAL A 425 30.71 36.32 1.91
C VAL A 425 30.41 36.18 3.40
N GLN A 426 29.14 35.93 3.74
CA GLN A 426 28.69 35.76 5.13
C GLN A 426 29.25 34.49 5.76
N LEU A 427 29.35 33.39 5.01
CA LEU A 427 29.94 32.13 5.48
C LEU A 427 31.38 32.36 5.99
N ILE A 428 32.18 33.09 5.22
CA ILE A 428 33.59 33.34 5.55
C ILE A 428 33.75 34.41 6.64
N SER A 429 32.87 35.42 6.70
CA SER A 429 32.99 36.53 7.66
C SER A 429 32.30 36.29 9.00
N GLU A 430 31.18 35.58 9.01
CA GLU A 430 30.30 35.40 10.19
C GLU A 430 30.38 34.00 10.81
N TYR A 431 30.82 32.98 10.06
CA TYR A 431 30.76 31.58 10.52
C TYR A 431 32.14 30.88 10.58
N SER A 432 32.68 30.43 9.44
CA SER A 432 34.02 29.83 9.40
C SER A 432 34.57 29.85 7.98
N ARG A 433 35.86 30.15 7.84
CA ARG A 433 36.57 30.07 6.56
C ARG A 433 36.98 28.65 6.18
N ASN A 434 37.04 27.72 7.14
CA ASN A 434 37.54 26.37 6.94
C ASN A 434 36.52 25.33 7.44
N ILE A 435 36.35 24.25 6.67
CA ILE A 435 35.39 23.18 7.00
C ILE A 435 35.77 22.41 8.27
N ILE A 436 37.06 22.25 8.57
CA ILE A 436 37.53 21.56 9.77
C ILE A 436 37.20 22.37 11.02
N THR A 437 37.31 23.71 10.96
CA THR A 437 36.96 24.60 12.07
C THR A 437 35.46 24.93 12.10
N LYS A 438 34.69 24.50 11.09
CA LYS A 438 33.23 24.69 10.97
C LYS A 438 32.43 23.72 11.86
N HIS A 439 32.96 22.53 12.14
CA HIS A 439 32.25 21.50 12.89
C HIS A 439 32.68 21.48 14.36
N THR A 440 31.71 21.52 15.27
CA THR A 440 31.89 21.23 16.71
C THR A 440 32.00 19.73 16.99
N ASP A 441 31.60 18.91 16.03
CA ASP A 441 31.65 17.45 16.07
C ASP A 441 33.08 16.92 15.80
N LYS A 442 33.62 16.24 16.82
CA LYS A 442 34.98 15.66 16.79
C LYS A 442 35.10 14.49 15.81
N GLU A 443 34.03 13.73 15.58
CA GLU A 443 34.04 12.59 14.66
C GLU A 443 34.03 13.07 13.21
N ALA A 444 33.18 14.04 12.88
CA ALA A 444 33.16 14.69 11.57
C ALA A 444 34.54 15.28 11.24
N THR A 445 35.15 15.99 12.19
CA THR A 445 36.49 16.56 12.04
C THR A 445 37.57 15.51 11.76
N ALA A 446 37.52 14.36 12.45
CA ALA A 446 38.47 13.27 12.23
C ALA A 446 38.32 12.64 10.84
N LEU A 447 37.08 12.46 10.36
CA LEU A 447 36.79 11.94 9.03
C LEU A 447 37.25 12.90 7.92
N ILE A 448 37.07 14.22 8.10
CA ILE A 448 37.56 15.23 7.15
C ILE A 448 39.10 15.17 7.04
N LYS A 449 39.81 15.09 8.17
CA LYS A 449 41.28 14.94 8.15
C LYS A 449 41.72 13.66 7.46
N LYS A 450 41.04 12.55 7.75
CA LYS A 450 41.27 11.26 7.07
C LYS A 450 41.07 11.37 5.55
N CYS A 451 40.06 12.10 5.10
CA CYS A 451 39.82 12.35 3.67
C CYS A 451 41.02 13.05 3.00
N ILE A 452 41.58 14.07 3.65
CA ILE A 452 42.72 14.83 3.15
C ILE A 452 44.01 13.99 3.15
N GLU A 453 44.28 13.28 4.25
CA GLU A 453 45.51 12.49 4.43
C GLU A 453 45.53 11.23 3.57
N GLN A 454 44.41 10.52 3.50
CA GLN A 454 44.30 9.23 2.83
C GLN A 454 43.76 9.34 1.40
N LYS A 455 43.33 10.54 0.97
CA LYS A 455 42.84 10.83 -0.38
C LYS A 455 41.62 9.97 -0.78
N VAL A 456 40.80 9.57 0.19
CA VAL A 456 39.58 8.79 -0.03
C VAL A 456 38.34 9.61 0.29
N PRO A 457 37.22 9.42 -0.43
CA PRO A 457 35.97 10.06 -0.08
C PRO A 457 35.49 9.61 1.30
N VAL A 458 34.89 10.53 2.06
CA VAL A 458 34.27 10.24 3.36
C VAL A 458 32.85 10.75 3.41
N THR A 459 31.97 10.01 4.08
CA THR A 459 30.58 10.42 4.34
C THR A 459 30.32 10.37 5.84
N TYR A 460 29.63 11.37 6.37
CA TYR A 460 29.21 11.43 7.77
C TYR A 460 27.88 12.17 7.92
N GLU A 461 27.19 11.90 9.02
CA GLU A 461 25.95 12.56 9.41
C GLU A 461 26.21 13.34 10.69
N THR A 462 25.85 14.62 10.69
CA THR A 462 26.10 15.49 11.85
C THR A 462 24.95 16.49 12.01
N PRO A 463 24.60 16.89 13.25
CA PRO A 463 23.71 18.02 13.46
C PRO A 463 24.39 19.30 12.97
N GLY A 464 23.66 20.10 12.21
CA GLY A 464 24.03 21.43 11.76
C GLY A 464 23.02 22.45 12.25
N GLU A 465 23.42 23.72 12.23
CA GLU A 465 22.58 24.85 12.58
C GLU A 465 22.55 25.81 11.39
N THR A 466 21.37 26.22 10.98
CA THR A 466 21.18 27.26 9.97
C THR A 466 21.41 28.64 10.57
N ARG A 467 21.59 29.66 9.72
CA ARG A 467 21.85 31.04 10.17
C ARG A 467 20.78 31.62 11.12
N ASP A 468 19.54 31.22 10.96
CA ASP A 468 18.40 31.61 11.80
C ASP A 468 18.27 30.79 13.09
N GLY A 469 19.22 29.89 13.37
CA GLY A 469 19.30 29.11 14.60
C GLY A 469 18.46 27.83 14.58
N LYS A 470 18.02 27.37 13.41
CA LYS A 470 17.26 26.11 13.28
C LYS A 470 18.23 24.93 13.19
N GLU A 471 18.01 23.93 14.04
CA GLU A 471 18.74 22.67 13.98
C GLU A 471 18.27 21.82 12.78
N ILE A 472 19.24 21.30 12.03
CA ILE A 472 19.02 20.41 10.89
C ILE A 472 20.00 19.23 10.98
N TRP A 473 19.58 18.04 10.57
CA TRP A 473 20.49 16.93 10.36
C TRP A 473 21.01 16.94 8.94
N VAL A 474 22.33 16.87 8.78
CA VAL A 474 22.96 16.95 7.46
C VAL A 474 23.88 15.76 7.23
N GLN A 475 23.68 15.08 6.10
CA GLN A 475 24.62 14.09 5.59
C GLN A 475 25.58 14.77 4.64
N THR A 476 26.88 14.69 4.90
CA THR A 476 27.92 15.32 4.08
C THR A 476 28.89 14.28 3.54
N THR A 477 29.08 14.29 2.22
CA THR A 477 30.12 13.54 1.52
C THR A 477 31.20 14.48 1.04
N ILE A 478 32.46 14.21 1.36
CA ILE A 478 33.62 14.99 0.90
C ILE A 478 34.49 14.10 0.02
N THR A 479 34.82 14.61 -1.17
CA THR A 479 35.62 13.94 -2.19
C THR A 479 36.86 14.78 -2.50
N PRO A 480 38.08 14.24 -2.35
CA PRO A 480 39.30 14.94 -2.71
C PRO A 480 39.55 14.85 -4.22
N ILE A 481 39.93 15.98 -4.83
CA ILE A 481 40.41 16.05 -6.21
C ILE A 481 41.93 16.15 -6.15
N THR A 482 42.60 15.20 -6.78
CA THR A 482 44.05 15.14 -6.85
C THR A 482 44.60 15.75 -8.14
N ASP A 483 45.86 16.20 -8.10
CA ASP A 483 46.63 16.56 -9.28
C ASP A 483 47.33 15.33 -9.91
N ASN A 484 48.06 15.55 -11.00
CA ASN A 484 48.80 14.50 -11.72
C ASN A 484 49.94 13.86 -10.89
N GLN A 485 50.28 14.42 -9.72
CA GLN A 485 51.27 13.90 -8.78
C GLN A 485 50.59 13.29 -7.54
N GLU A 486 49.29 13.02 -7.62
CA GLU A 486 48.42 12.52 -6.55
C GLU A 486 48.30 13.43 -5.32
N ASN A 487 48.71 14.70 -5.37
CA ASN A 487 48.50 15.62 -4.25
C ASN A 487 47.08 16.17 -4.29
N VAL A 488 46.44 16.34 -3.12
CA VAL A 488 45.09 16.94 -3.05
C VAL A 488 45.20 18.39 -3.53
N LYS A 489 44.51 18.70 -4.62
CA LYS A 489 44.41 20.05 -5.20
C LYS A 489 43.23 20.82 -4.62
N SER A 490 42.09 20.15 -4.50
CA SER A 490 40.85 20.73 -3.97
C SER A 490 39.97 19.66 -3.36
N LEU A 491 39.00 20.07 -2.54
CA LEU A 491 37.98 19.18 -1.98
C LEU A 491 36.61 19.63 -2.48
N ILE A 492 35.75 18.68 -2.85
CA ILE A 492 34.34 18.93 -3.12
C ILE A 492 33.53 18.29 -2.00
N SER A 493 32.67 19.06 -1.34
CA SER A 493 31.67 18.50 -0.43
C SER A 493 30.26 18.66 -0.99
N ILE A 494 29.45 17.63 -0.81
CA ILE A 494 28.01 17.63 -1.07
C ILE A 494 27.33 17.34 0.26
N SER A 495 26.46 18.25 0.69
CA SER A 495 25.69 18.10 1.93
C SER A 495 24.18 18.11 1.65
N SER A 496 23.46 17.16 2.21
CA SER A 496 22.01 16.98 2.02
C SER A 496 21.26 17.04 3.35
N ASP A 497 20.13 17.75 3.40
CA ASP A 497 19.25 17.76 4.58
C ASP A 497 18.56 16.39 4.74
N ILE A 498 18.85 15.72 5.86
CA ILE A 498 18.24 14.44 6.24
C ILE A 498 17.33 14.58 7.47
N SER A 499 16.96 15.80 7.88
CA SER A 499 16.12 16.07 9.05
C SER A 499 14.78 15.34 8.99
N LYS A 500 14.13 15.37 7.82
CA LYS A 500 12.86 14.63 7.58
C LYS A 500 13.05 13.13 7.71
N LEU A 501 14.19 12.61 7.23
CA LEU A 501 14.52 11.18 7.32
C LEU A 501 14.74 10.76 8.77
N LYS A 502 15.49 11.54 9.56
CA LYS A 502 15.71 11.27 11.00
C LYS A 502 14.42 11.38 11.82
N ALA A 503 13.56 12.36 11.52
CA ALA A 503 12.26 12.47 12.18
C ALA A 503 11.35 11.26 11.88
N ALA A 504 11.35 10.79 10.62
CA ALA A 504 10.61 9.59 10.24
C ALA A 504 11.18 8.33 10.92
N GLU A 505 12.51 8.19 10.99
CA GLU A 505 13.19 7.08 11.67
C GLU A 505 12.81 7.02 13.17
N LEU A 506 12.82 8.17 13.85
CA LEU A 506 12.42 8.27 15.25
C LEU A 506 10.93 7.94 15.44
N SER A 507 10.06 8.45 14.56
CA SER A 507 8.62 8.15 14.61
C SER A 507 8.34 6.66 14.41
N ILE A 508 9.03 6.01 13.47
CA ILE A 508 8.91 4.57 13.23
C ILE A 508 9.37 3.79 14.46
N ARG A 509 10.48 4.22 15.09
CA ARG A 509 10.98 3.58 16.30
C ARG A 509 9.99 3.68 17.46
N GLN A 510 9.42 4.87 17.70
CA GLN A 510 8.39 5.08 18.73
C GLN A 510 7.16 4.20 18.49
N GLN A 511 6.66 4.17 17.26
CA GLN A 511 5.54 3.29 16.87
C GLN A 511 5.87 1.81 17.07
N SER A 512 7.10 1.39 16.76
CA SER A 512 7.54 0.01 16.98
C SER A 512 7.60 -0.34 18.47
N GLU A 513 8.05 0.58 19.32
CA GLU A 513 8.08 0.39 20.78
C GLU A 513 6.66 0.30 21.36
N GLU A 514 5.74 1.16 20.93
CA GLU A 514 4.31 1.09 21.30
C GLU A 514 3.64 -0.21 20.83
N LEU A 515 3.94 -0.65 19.61
CA LEU A 515 3.38 -1.88 19.05
C LEU A 515 3.85 -3.12 19.81
N ILE A 516 5.09 -3.13 20.31
CA ILE A 516 5.59 -4.20 21.18
C ILE A 516 4.78 -4.27 22.48
N ILE A 517 4.52 -3.13 23.12
CA ILE A 517 3.73 -3.08 24.36
C ILE A 517 2.29 -3.57 24.10
N GLN A 518 1.64 -3.10 23.04
CA GLN A 518 0.29 -3.56 22.67
C GLN A 518 0.25 -5.05 22.36
N LYS A 519 1.29 -5.58 21.69
CA LYS A 519 1.41 -7.01 21.43
C LYS A 519 1.49 -7.81 22.73
N ASP A 520 2.30 -7.36 23.68
CA ASP A 520 2.45 -8.06 24.97
C ASP A 520 1.13 -8.04 25.76
N GLU A 521 0.40 -6.92 25.76
CA GLU A 521 -0.95 -6.84 26.35
C GLU A 521 -1.94 -7.79 25.67
N LEU A 522 -1.92 -7.89 24.33
CA LEU A 522 -2.77 -8.80 23.58
C LEU A 522 -2.46 -10.27 23.88
N VAL A 523 -1.18 -10.63 24.06
CA VAL A 523 -0.79 -11.99 24.46
C VAL A 523 -1.38 -12.32 25.82
N ILE A 524 -1.25 -11.42 26.81
CA ILE A 524 -1.81 -11.63 28.15
C ILE A 524 -3.34 -11.77 28.10
N GLN A 525 -4.02 -10.94 27.29
CA GLN A 525 -5.47 -11.06 27.12
C GLN A 525 -5.88 -12.37 26.47
N ASN A 526 -5.14 -12.83 25.45
CA ASN A 526 -5.43 -14.09 24.77
C ASN A 526 -5.22 -15.28 25.72
N ASP A 527 -4.13 -15.30 26.48
CA ASP A 527 -3.86 -16.33 27.50
C ASP A 527 -5.00 -16.39 28.54
N PHE A 528 -5.48 -15.22 28.99
CA PHE A 528 -6.61 -15.14 29.91
C PHE A 528 -7.92 -15.69 29.30
N ILE A 529 -8.19 -15.35 28.03
CA ILE A 529 -9.37 -15.85 27.30
C ILE A 529 -9.28 -17.37 27.10
N GLU A 530 -8.10 -17.90 26.75
CA GLU A 530 -7.88 -19.34 26.62
C GLU A 530 -8.15 -20.07 27.93
N GLN A 531 -7.63 -19.56 29.06
CA GLN A 531 -7.92 -20.13 30.38
C GLN A 531 -9.41 -20.08 30.74
N GLN A 532 -10.11 -18.99 30.42
CA GLN A 532 -11.56 -18.91 30.64
C GLN A 532 -12.32 -19.93 29.79
N ASN A 533 -11.95 -20.08 28.52
CA ASN A 533 -12.57 -21.04 27.62
C ASN A 533 -12.36 -22.48 28.09
N GLU A 534 -11.16 -22.81 28.58
CA GLU A 534 -10.89 -24.13 29.18
C GLU A 534 -11.76 -24.38 30.42
N SER A 535 -11.88 -23.39 31.31
CA SER A 535 -12.72 -23.50 32.52
C SER A 535 -14.21 -23.68 32.20
N ILE A 536 -14.73 -22.91 31.24
CA ILE A 536 -16.11 -23.03 30.76
C ILE A 536 -16.32 -24.40 30.13
N LYS A 537 -15.41 -24.85 29.26
CA LYS A 537 -15.50 -26.16 28.60
C LYS A 537 -15.49 -27.31 29.62
N ALA A 538 -14.65 -27.22 30.66
CA ALA A 538 -14.63 -28.19 31.75
C ALA A 538 -15.98 -28.22 32.50
N SER A 539 -16.56 -27.06 32.77
CA SER A 539 -17.86 -26.94 33.46
C SER A 539 -19.01 -27.53 32.64
N ILE A 540 -19.05 -27.27 31.33
CA ILE A 540 -20.08 -27.83 30.43
C ILE A 540 -19.86 -29.35 30.25
N THR A 541 -18.61 -29.81 30.20
CA THR A 541 -18.29 -31.24 30.16
C THR A 541 -18.79 -31.96 31.42
N TYR A 542 -18.66 -31.32 32.59
CA TYR A 542 -19.25 -31.84 33.83
C TYR A 542 -20.79 -31.88 33.78
N ALA A 543 -21.42 -30.85 33.21
CA ALA A 543 -22.88 -30.85 32.99
C ALA A 543 -23.32 -32.03 32.09
N LYS A 544 -22.53 -32.40 31.08
CA LYS A 544 -22.76 -33.61 30.26
C LYS A 544 -22.76 -34.88 31.08
N THR A 545 -21.84 -35.01 32.05
CA THR A 545 -21.82 -36.17 32.96
C THR A 545 -23.12 -36.27 33.76
N ILE A 546 -23.63 -35.13 34.26
CA ILE A 546 -24.91 -35.08 34.98
C ILE A 546 -26.07 -35.46 34.06
N GLN A 547 -26.12 -34.87 32.86
CA GLN A 547 -27.18 -35.17 31.88
C GLN A 547 -27.20 -36.65 31.51
N ASN A 548 -26.05 -37.24 31.20
CA ASN A 548 -25.94 -38.66 30.87
C ASN A 548 -26.37 -39.59 32.01
N ALA A 549 -26.22 -39.17 33.27
CA ALA A 549 -26.66 -39.96 34.43
C ALA A 549 -28.19 -39.96 34.61
N ILE A 550 -28.90 -39.02 33.97
CA ILE A 550 -30.37 -38.90 34.02
C ILE A 550 -31.04 -39.62 32.84
N LEU A 551 -30.31 -39.79 31.74
CA LEU A 551 -30.77 -40.56 30.59
C LEU A 551 -30.78 -42.07 30.93
N PRO A 552 -31.79 -42.83 30.46
CA PRO A 552 -31.79 -44.26 30.66
C PRO A 552 -30.60 -44.89 29.89
N PRO A 553 -29.92 -45.89 30.48
CA PRO A 553 -28.87 -46.62 29.79
C PRO A 553 -29.44 -47.41 28.61
N TYR A 554 -28.63 -47.65 27.59
CA TYR A 554 -29.09 -48.29 26.34
C TYR A 554 -29.61 -49.73 26.57
N GLU A 555 -29.05 -50.41 27.56
CA GLU A 555 -29.46 -51.74 27.98
C GLU A 555 -30.90 -51.78 28.51
N GLU A 556 -31.38 -50.71 29.14
CA GLU A 556 -32.77 -50.62 29.60
C GLU A 556 -33.74 -50.45 28.42
N LEU A 557 -33.36 -49.67 27.40
CA LEU A 557 -34.18 -49.48 26.19
C LEU A 557 -34.42 -50.79 25.44
N THR A 558 -33.40 -51.64 25.40
CA THR A 558 -33.36 -52.89 24.61
C THR A 558 -33.79 -54.13 25.39
N GLN A 559 -34.22 -53.97 26.65
CA GLN A 559 -34.53 -55.09 27.53
C GLN A 559 -35.70 -55.97 27.02
N PHE A 560 -36.72 -55.35 26.40
CA PHE A 560 -37.96 -56.05 26.02
C PHE A 560 -38.30 -56.02 24.53
N PHE A 561 -37.75 -55.04 23.80
CA PHE A 561 -37.93 -54.84 22.37
C PHE A 561 -36.57 -54.57 21.74
N ASN A 562 -36.40 -54.90 20.47
CA ASN A 562 -35.19 -54.48 19.76
C ASN A 562 -35.31 -52.99 19.49
N VAL A 563 -34.29 -52.22 19.87
CA VAL A 563 -34.26 -50.76 19.71
C VAL A 563 -32.95 -50.35 19.07
N PHE A 564 -32.99 -49.35 18.19
CA PHE A 564 -31.83 -48.50 17.89
C PHE A 564 -32.07 -47.09 18.41
N LEU A 565 -30.98 -46.40 18.76
CA LEU A 565 -30.99 -45.01 19.21
C LEU A 565 -29.93 -44.23 18.44
N ILE A 566 -30.35 -43.17 17.76
CA ILE A 566 -29.47 -42.12 17.26
C ILE A 566 -29.64 -40.92 18.20
N TYR A 567 -28.61 -40.61 18.97
CA TYR A 567 -28.59 -39.48 19.88
C TYR A 567 -27.34 -38.64 19.64
N LYS A 568 -27.51 -37.49 18.97
CA LYS A 568 -26.43 -36.57 18.59
C LYS A 568 -26.76 -35.17 19.09
N PRO A 569 -26.24 -34.79 20.27
CA PRO A 569 -26.29 -33.39 20.72
C PRO A 569 -25.57 -32.48 19.72
N LYS A 570 -26.09 -31.27 19.51
CA LYS A 570 -25.47 -30.20 18.71
C LYS A 570 -24.22 -29.66 19.40
N ASP A 571 -24.34 -29.40 20.70
CA ASP A 571 -23.26 -28.91 21.56
C ASP A 571 -22.74 -30.05 22.46
N ILE A 572 -21.97 -29.73 23.50
CA ILE A 572 -21.47 -30.74 24.47
C ILE A 572 -22.64 -31.41 25.22
N VAL A 573 -23.72 -30.67 25.45
CA VAL A 573 -24.96 -31.11 26.12
C VAL A 573 -26.16 -30.80 25.23
N SER A 574 -27.25 -31.55 25.42
CA SER A 574 -28.42 -31.57 24.52
C SER A 574 -29.65 -30.92 25.16
N GLY A 575 -30.47 -30.20 24.40
CA GLY A 575 -31.87 -29.93 24.73
C GLY A 575 -32.75 -31.17 24.59
N ASP A 576 -32.45 -32.00 23.60
CA ASP A 576 -33.16 -33.27 23.44
C ASP A 576 -32.85 -34.27 24.56
N PHE A 577 -33.81 -35.12 24.86
CA PHE A 577 -33.57 -36.36 25.61
C PHE A 577 -34.52 -37.48 25.16
N TYR A 578 -34.11 -38.71 25.45
CA TYR A 578 -34.95 -39.89 25.31
C TYR A 578 -35.30 -40.44 26.69
N TRP A 579 -36.46 -41.07 26.80
CA TRP A 579 -36.97 -41.56 28.07
C TRP A 579 -37.65 -42.92 27.93
N TYR A 580 -37.51 -43.74 28.97
CA TYR A 580 -38.06 -45.09 29.05
C TYR A 580 -38.60 -45.38 30.44
N ALA A 581 -39.70 -46.12 30.49
CA ALA A 581 -40.20 -46.70 31.73
C ALA A 581 -40.91 -48.03 31.48
N HIS A 582 -40.77 -48.92 32.46
CA HIS A 582 -41.48 -50.19 32.52
C HIS A 582 -42.39 -50.23 33.75
N LEU A 583 -43.69 -50.40 33.51
CA LEU A 583 -44.66 -50.64 34.57
C LEU A 583 -45.07 -52.13 34.53
N PRO A 584 -44.60 -52.94 35.49
CA PRO A 584 -44.92 -54.36 35.53
C PRO A 584 -46.40 -54.59 35.82
N ALA A 585 -46.93 -55.72 35.34
CA ALA A 585 -48.31 -56.12 35.59
C ALA A 585 -48.58 -56.24 37.10
N LYS A 586 -49.62 -55.53 37.58
CA LYS A 586 -50.05 -55.56 38.98
C LYS A 586 -51.56 -55.29 39.09
N ASP A 587 -52.24 -56.01 39.98
CA ASP A 587 -53.66 -55.80 40.34
C ASP A 587 -54.64 -55.68 39.14
N GLY A 588 -54.55 -56.58 38.16
CA GLY A 588 -55.45 -56.62 37.00
C GLY A 588 -55.07 -55.67 35.85
N HIS A 589 -53.94 -54.99 35.93
CA HIS A 589 -53.38 -54.20 34.83
C HIS A 589 -52.37 -55.00 33.98
N THR A 590 -52.40 -54.77 32.68
CA THR A 590 -51.44 -55.28 31.69
C THR A 590 -50.07 -54.62 31.90
N GLU A 591 -49.01 -55.37 31.60
CA GLU A 591 -47.64 -54.86 31.57
C GLU A 591 -47.50 -53.78 30.48
N LYS A 592 -46.88 -52.64 30.82
CA LYS A 592 -46.74 -51.47 29.94
C LYS A 592 -45.30 -51.01 29.84
N PHE A 593 -44.90 -50.68 28.61
CA PHE A 593 -43.59 -50.09 28.30
C PHE A 593 -43.80 -48.71 27.68
N TYR A 594 -43.03 -47.72 28.11
CA TYR A 594 -43.11 -46.36 27.59
C TYR A 594 -41.80 -45.97 26.92
N TYR A 595 -41.90 -45.30 25.78
CA TYR A 595 -40.78 -44.71 25.09
C TYR A 595 -41.13 -43.28 24.70
N ALA A 596 -40.18 -42.36 24.87
CA ALA A 596 -40.33 -40.99 24.42
C ALA A 596 -39.06 -40.46 23.75
N ALA A 597 -39.25 -39.67 22.70
CA ALA A 597 -38.25 -38.72 22.20
C ALA A 597 -38.79 -37.31 22.49
N VAL A 598 -37.97 -36.50 23.16
CA VAL A 598 -38.36 -35.17 23.65
C VAL A 598 -37.35 -34.15 23.17
N ASP A 599 -37.87 -33.07 22.58
CA ASP A 599 -37.13 -31.90 22.12
C ASP A 599 -37.50 -30.73 23.05
N CYS A 600 -36.51 -30.18 23.75
CA CYS A 600 -36.74 -29.05 24.65
C CYS A 600 -36.38 -27.73 23.97
N THR A 601 -37.01 -26.64 24.41
CA THR A 601 -36.68 -25.31 23.91
C THR A 601 -35.22 -24.96 24.19
N GLY A 602 -34.48 -24.66 23.12
CA GLY A 602 -33.07 -24.30 23.18
C GLY A 602 -32.14 -25.51 23.19
N HIS A 603 -30.89 -25.29 22.77
CA HIS A 603 -29.82 -26.29 22.79
C HIS A 603 -28.70 -25.86 23.76
N GLY A 604 -27.70 -26.72 23.95
CA GLY A 604 -26.60 -26.43 24.87
C GLY A 604 -27.07 -26.38 26.33
N VAL A 605 -26.43 -25.55 27.15
CA VAL A 605 -26.63 -25.55 28.61
C VAL A 605 -28.09 -25.28 29.03
N PRO A 606 -28.80 -24.26 28.50
CA PRO A 606 -30.21 -24.02 28.85
C PRO A 606 -31.12 -25.20 28.46
N GLY A 607 -30.93 -25.76 27.27
CA GLY A 607 -31.66 -26.95 26.82
C GLY A 607 -31.43 -28.15 27.73
N ALA A 608 -30.18 -28.35 28.17
CA ALA A 608 -29.85 -29.45 29.08
C ALA A 608 -30.54 -29.36 30.44
N PHE A 609 -30.72 -28.15 30.99
CA PHE A 609 -31.52 -27.98 32.20
C PHE A 609 -32.99 -28.32 31.98
N MET A 610 -33.55 -27.93 30.83
CA MET A 610 -34.91 -28.31 30.45
C MET A 610 -35.07 -29.83 30.30
N SER A 611 -34.07 -30.50 29.73
CA SER A 611 -34.06 -31.95 29.58
C SER A 611 -34.06 -32.68 30.93
N MET A 612 -33.30 -32.16 31.91
CA MET A 612 -33.29 -32.67 33.28
C MET A 612 -34.64 -32.50 33.99
N ILE A 613 -35.26 -31.32 33.86
CA ILE A 613 -36.59 -31.04 34.42
C ILE A 613 -37.64 -31.96 33.78
N GLY A 614 -37.64 -32.05 32.45
CA GLY A 614 -38.56 -32.90 31.70
C GLY A 614 -38.44 -34.37 32.08
N SER A 615 -37.22 -34.92 32.15
CA SER A 615 -36.98 -36.31 32.55
C SER A 615 -37.43 -36.59 33.99
N ARG A 616 -37.14 -35.68 34.93
CA ARG A 616 -37.60 -35.80 36.33
C ARG A 616 -39.13 -35.85 36.41
N LEU A 617 -39.81 -34.97 35.67
CA LEU A 617 -41.28 -34.90 35.65
C LEU A 617 -41.91 -36.14 35.01
N LEU A 618 -41.35 -36.67 33.92
CA LEU A 618 -41.83 -37.93 33.33
C LEU A 618 -41.70 -39.09 34.32
N ASN A 619 -40.57 -39.19 35.01
CA ASN A 619 -40.37 -40.18 36.07
C ASN A 619 -41.40 -40.01 37.19
N GLU A 620 -41.68 -38.78 37.63
CA GLU A 620 -42.70 -38.54 38.66
C GLU A 620 -44.10 -38.97 38.20
N ILE A 621 -44.51 -38.50 37.02
CA ILE A 621 -45.87 -38.68 36.50
C ILE A 621 -46.15 -40.16 36.23
N VAL A 622 -45.20 -40.89 35.65
CA VAL A 622 -45.40 -42.29 35.25
C VAL A 622 -44.99 -43.27 36.34
N ASN A 623 -43.81 -43.11 36.95
CA ASN A 623 -43.28 -44.10 37.87
C ASN A 623 -43.81 -43.91 39.30
N GLU A 624 -44.07 -42.68 39.74
CA GLU A 624 -44.56 -42.41 41.10
C GLU A 624 -46.09 -42.29 41.12
N ARG A 625 -46.64 -41.37 40.32
CA ARG A 625 -48.09 -41.08 40.26
C ARG A 625 -48.89 -42.11 39.46
N LYS A 626 -48.21 -43.00 38.72
CA LYS A 626 -48.81 -44.10 37.93
C LYS A 626 -49.85 -43.61 36.90
N VAL A 627 -49.64 -42.45 36.30
CA VAL A 627 -50.44 -42.00 35.15
C VAL A 627 -50.05 -42.85 33.93
N THR A 628 -51.01 -43.54 33.32
CA THR A 628 -50.72 -44.59 32.32
C THR A 628 -51.11 -44.27 30.88
N LYS A 629 -51.88 -43.20 30.63
CA LYS A 629 -52.28 -42.81 29.28
C LYS A 629 -51.35 -41.73 28.73
N PRO A 630 -50.73 -41.90 27.55
CA PRO A 630 -49.86 -40.89 26.95
C PRO A 630 -50.44 -39.47 26.94
N SER A 631 -51.69 -39.30 26.51
CA SER A 631 -52.36 -37.98 26.49
C SER A 631 -52.44 -37.31 27.86
N GLN A 632 -52.70 -38.10 28.91
CA GLN A 632 -52.76 -37.62 30.28
C GLN A 632 -51.37 -37.27 30.81
N ILE A 633 -50.36 -38.09 30.48
CA ILE A 633 -48.96 -37.81 30.83
C ILE A 633 -48.55 -36.46 30.25
N LEU A 634 -48.78 -36.20 28.96
CA LEU A 634 -48.47 -34.91 28.32
C LEU A 634 -49.26 -33.74 28.95
N THR A 635 -50.51 -33.98 29.33
CA THR A 635 -51.35 -32.95 30.01
C THR A 635 -50.79 -32.59 31.39
N HIS A 636 -50.36 -33.58 32.17
CA HIS A 636 -49.70 -33.35 33.44
C HIS A 636 -48.36 -32.62 33.26
N MET A 637 -47.56 -33.08 32.30
CA MET A 637 -46.27 -32.48 31.97
C MET A 637 -46.41 -31.00 31.57
N ASP A 638 -47.42 -30.65 30.76
CA ASP A 638 -47.72 -29.25 30.38
C ASP A 638 -48.01 -28.36 31.59
N LYS A 639 -48.79 -28.89 32.56
CA LYS A 639 -49.13 -28.16 33.78
C LYS A 639 -47.91 -28.00 34.70
N GLU A 640 -47.15 -29.08 34.91
CA GLU A 640 -46.00 -29.07 35.81
C GLU A 640 -44.87 -28.19 35.26
N ILE A 641 -44.59 -28.22 33.95
CA ILE A 641 -43.60 -27.33 33.33
C ILE A 641 -43.96 -25.85 33.53
N LYS A 642 -45.22 -25.46 33.28
CA LYS A 642 -45.69 -24.09 33.53
C LYS A 642 -45.53 -23.67 34.99
N SER A 643 -45.79 -24.59 35.91
CA SER A 643 -45.66 -24.36 37.35
C SER A 643 -44.20 -24.22 37.78
N VAL A 644 -43.33 -25.17 37.39
CA VAL A 644 -41.91 -25.20 37.76
C VAL A 644 -41.17 -23.98 37.20
N LEU A 645 -41.50 -23.57 35.98
CA LEU A 645 -40.90 -22.41 35.32
C LEU A 645 -41.63 -21.09 35.61
N ARG A 646 -42.67 -21.11 36.46
CA ARG A 646 -43.47 -19.93 36.85
C ARG A 646 -43.91 -19.10 35.64
N GLN A 647 -44.38 -19.74 34.58
CA GLN A 647 -44.70 -19.08 33.29
C GLN A 647 -45.96 -18.19 33.35
N GLU A 648 -46.75 -18.29 34.42
CA GLU A 648 -47.85 -17.37 34.67
C GLU A 648 -47.39 -16.04 35.26
N GLU A 649 -46.22 -16.03 35.90
CA GLU A 649 -45.64 -14.90 36.64
C GLU A 649 -44.42 -14.27 35.96
N THR A 650 -43.85 -14.94 34.95
CA THR A 650 -42.62 -14.56 34.26
C THR A 650 -42.82 -14.55 32.74
N ASP A 651 -41.90 -13.93 32.00
CA ASP A 651 -41.87 -13.95 30.53
C ASP A 651 -41.25 -15.25 29.96
N ASN A 652 -41.02 -16.27 30.80
CA ASN A 652 -40.47 -17.55 30.35
C ASN A 652 -41.46 -18.27 29.44
N ASN A 653 -40.98 -18.68 28.27
CA ASN A 653 -41.76 -19.40 27.25
C ASN A 653 -41.18 -20.77 26.91
N ASP A 654 -40.26 -21.27 27.73
CA ASP A 654 -39.57 -22.52 27.46
C ASP A 654 -40.56 -23.68 27.56
N GLY A 655 -40.40 -24.63 26.66
CA GLY A 655 -41.31 -25.75 26.54
C GLY A 655 -40.61 -26.95 25.97
N MET A 656 -41.42 -27.91 25.53
CA MET A 656 -40.91 -29.11 24.89
C MET A 656 -41.93 -29.72 23.94
N ASP A 657 -41.40 -30.26 22.86
CA ASP A 657 -42.10 -31.07 21.89
C ASP A 657 -41.81 -32.54 22.22
N VAL A 658 -42.85 -33.39 22.18
CA VAL A 658 -42.76 -34.75 22.70
C VAL A 658 -43.41 -35.73 21.74
N SER A 659 -42.75 -36.84 21.47
CA SER A 659 -43.34 -38.03 20.86
C SER A 659 -43.34 -39.14 21.91
N LEU A 660 -44.51 -39.50 22.45
CA LEU A 660 -44.65 -40.47 23.55
C LEU A 660 -45.59 -41.62 23.17
N CYS A 661 -45.13 -42.86 23.34
CA CYS A 661 -45.98 -44.03 23.19
C CYS A 661 -45.94 -44.94 24.43
N SER A 662 -47.05 -45.64 24.67
CA SER A 662 -47.15 -46.77 25.60
C SER A 662 -47.46 -48.04 24.83
N ILE A 663 -46.76 -49.13 25.13
CA ILE A 663 -46.87 -50.42 24.44
C ILE A 663 -47.33 -51.48 25.44
N GLU A 664 -48.36 -52.24 25.07
CA GLU A 664 -48.94 -53.35 25.83
C GLU A 664 -48.91 -54.64 25.01
N LYS A 665 -48.42 -55.73 25.60
CA LYS A 665 -48.43 -57.05 24.95
C LYS A 665 -49.82 -57.68 25.09
N GLY A 666 -50.47 -57.97 23.96
CA GLY A 666 -51.76 -58.65 23.90
C GLY A 666 -51.66 -60.16 24.01
N SER A 667 -52.81 -60.82 24.23
CA SER A 667 -52.91 -62.26 24.49
C SER A 667 -52.53 -63.16 23.30
N ASN A 668 -52.56 -62.63 22.07
CA ASN A 668 -52.44 -63.38 20.82
C ASN A 668 -51.20 -62.97 19.99
N GLY A 669 -50.19 -62.36 20.61
CA GLY A 669 -49.01 -61.82 19.89
C GLY A 669 -49.28 -60.52 19.13
N SER A 670 -50.47 -59.94 19.28
CA SER A 670 -50.74 -58.55 18.94
C SER A 670 -50.13 -57.62 19.99
N VAL A 671 -49.66 -56.47 19.56
CA VAL A 671 -49.11 -55.43 20.41
C VAL A 671 -50.01 -54.21 20.31
N GLU A 672 -50.60 -53.80 21.43
CA GLU A 672 -51.47 -52.63 21.49
C GLU A 672 -50.62 -51.42 21.89
N MET A 673 -50.58 -50.41 21.04
CA MET A 673 -49.85 -49.18 21.31
C MET A 673 -50.81 -47.99 21.41
N ASN A 674 -50.62 -47.16 22.43
CA ASN A 674 -51.21 -45.82 22.48
C ASN A 674 -50.12 -44.79 22.20
N PHE A 675 -50.42 -43.81 21.36
CA PHE A 675 -49.52 -42.70 21.05
C PHE A 675 -50.17 -41.36 21.32
N ALA A 676 -49.44 -40.45 21.96
CA ALA A 676 -49.77 -39.04 22.00
C ALA A 676 -48.50 -38.21 21.72
N GLY A 677 -48.64 -37.19 20.88
CA GLY A 677 -47.55 -36.28 20.54
C GLY A 677 -47.91 -34.82 20.83
N ALA A 678 -46.92 -34.06 21.29
CA ALA A 678 -46.90 -32.61 21.31
C ALA A 678 -46.00 -32.12 20.17
N LYS A 679 -46.61 -31.64 19.08
CA LYS A 679 -46.04 -31.28 17.77
C LYS A 679 -45.26 -32.36 17.01
N ARG A 680 -44.76 -33.40 17.68
CA ARG A 680 -44.03 -34.50 17.04
C ARG A 680 -44.96 -35.60 16.54
N PRO A 681 -44.76 -36.12 15.33
CA PRO A 681 -45.48 -37.29 14.85
C PRO A 681 -44.86 -38.60 15.36
N LEU A 682 -45.62 -39.67 15.20
CA LEU A 682 -45.14 -41.05 15.23
C LEU A 682 -45.13 -41.57 13.80
N TYR A 683 -44.06 -42.27 13.42
CA TYR A 683 -44.04 -43.08 12.19
C TYR A 683 -44.08 -44.56 12.58
N TYR A 684 -44.76 -45.39 11.80
CA TYR A 684 -44.76 -46.83 12.01
C TYR A 684 -44.85 -47.58 10.69
N TYR A 685 -44.09 -48.66 10.57
CA TYR A 685 -43.99 -49.48 9.37
C TYR A 685 -44.62 -50.84 9.63
N VAL A 686 -45.64 -51.18 8.83
CA VAL A 686 -46.37 -52.45 8.92
C VAL A 686 -45.73 -53.43 7.94
N LYS A 687 -44.99 -54.42 8.44
CA LYS A 687 -44.21 -55.33 7.59
C LYS A 687 -45.08 -56.17 6.65
N SER A 688 -46.27 -56.57 7.11
CA SER A 688 -47.21 -57.34 6.30
C SER A 688 -47.74 -56.56 5.09
N GLU A 689 -47.88 -55.24 5.22
CA GLU A 689 -48.34 -54.35 4.15
C GLU A 689 -47.19 -53.72 3.36
N LYS A 690 -45.96 -53.83 3.88
CA LYS A 690 -44.77 -53.09 3.40
C LYS A 690 -45.03 -51.59 3.27
N SER A 691 -45.76 -51.02 4.21
CA SER A 691 -46.22 -49.64 4.14
C SER A 691 -45.86 -48.86 5.41
N LEU A 692 -45.28 -47.67 5.21
CA LEU A 692 -45.06 -46.69 6.26
C LEU A 692 -46.32 -45.85 6.45
N LYS A 693 -46.76 -45.73 7.69
CA LYS A 693 -47.89 -44.91 8.14
C LYS A 693 -47.39 -43.93 9.19
N TYR A 694 -48.17 -42.90 9.47
CA TYR A 694 -47.82 -41.93 10.50
C TYR A 694 -49.07 -41.38 11.20
N VAL A 695 -48.88 -41.01 12.47
CA VAL A 695 -49.89 -40.34 13.29
C VAL A 695 -49.36 -38.97 13.66
N LYS A 696 -50.15 -37.92 13.37
CA LYS A 696 -49.78 -36.55 13.71
C LYS A 696 -49.92 -36.32 15.21
N GLY A 697 -48.94 -35.63 15.79
CA GLY A 697 -49.08 -35.06 17.12
C GLY A 697 -50.08 -33.90 17.15
N THR A 698 -50.52 -33.56 18.36
CA THR A 698 -51.31 -32.36 18.63
C THR A 698 -50.46 -31.13 18.30
N ARG A 699 -51.03 -30.03 17.76
CA ARG A 699 -50.24 -28.84 17.42
C ARG A 699 -49.76 -28.07 18.65
N LYS A 700 -50.40 -28.33 19.79
CA LYS A 700 -49.97 -27.88 21.12
C LYS A 700 -48.58 -28.44 21.50
N THR A 701 -47.70 -27.56 21.98
CA THR A 701 -46.44 -27.91 22.67
C THR A 701 -46.68 -28.00 24.18
N ILE A 702 -45.74 -28.59 24.93
CA ILE A 702 -45.75 -28.61 26.39
C ILE A 702 -45.11 -27.33 26.90
N GLY A 703 -45.75 -26.63 27.83
CA GLY A 703 -45.26 -25.34 28.33
C GLY A 703 -45.56 -24.18 27.38
N GLY A 704 -44.99 -23.02 27.69
CA GLY A 704 -45.09 -21.79 26.91
C GLY A 704 -46.40 -20.98 27.11
N THR A 705 -46.33 -19.66 26.90
CA THR A 705 -47.48 -18.76 27.07
C THR A 705 -48.47 -18.74 25.90
N GLN A 706 -48.13 -19.33 24.74
CA GLN A 706 -49.06 -19.53 23.61
C GLN A 706 -50.32 -20.34 24.03
N ALA A 707 -50.25 -21.04 25.17
CA ALA A 707 -51.36 -21.77 25.75
C ALA A 707 -52.49 -20.89 26.35
N ARG A 708 -52.32 -19.57 26.53
CA ARG A 708 -53.41 -18.72 27.09
C ARG A 708 -54.69 -18.75 26.24
N HIS A 709 -54.61 -19.11 24.95
CA HIS A 709 -55.77 -19.22 24.05
C HIS A 709 -55.89 -20.57 23.31
N ASN A 710 -55.03 -21.55 23.60
CA ASN A 710 -55.09 -22.86 22.94
C ASN A 710 -55.86 -23.88 23.79
N THR A 711 -57.10 -24.18 23.39
CA THR A 711 -57.98 -25.17 24.03
C THR A 711 -57.74 -26.60 23.53
N GLU A 712 -56.75 -26.82 22.67
CA GLU A 712 -56.41 -28.18 22.22
C GLU A 712 -55.99 -29.07 23.40
N VAL A 713 -56.58 -30.25 23.45
CA VAL A 713 -56.22 -31.32 24.39
C VAL A 713 -55.36 -32.35 23.67
N PHE A 714 -54.42 -32.96 24.38
CA PHE A 714 -53.66 -34.09 23.84
C PHE A 714 -54.59 -35.30 23.66
N ILE A 715 -54.41 -36.06 22.58
CA ILE A 715 -55.29 -37.17 22.20
C ILE A 715 -54.47 -38.46 22.11
N ASP A 716 -55.00 -39.54 22.70
CA ASP A 716 -54.45 -40.88 22.52
C ASP A 716 -54.90 -41.48 21.18
N ASN A 717 -53.93 -41.95 20.41
CA ASN A 717 -54.16 -42.69 19.17
C ASN A 717 -53.82 -44.16 19.42
N LYS A 718 -54.83 -45.02 19.34
CA LYS A 718 -54.68 -46.48 19.48
C LYS A 718 -54.26 -47.10 18.16
N ILE A 719 -53.20 -47.90 18.19
CA ILE A 719 -52.64 -48.59 17.04
C ILE A 719 -52.38 -50.04 17.45
N THR A 720 -52.97 -50.97 16.70
CA THR A 720 -52.68 -52.40 16.85
C THR A 720 -51.54 -52.76 15.90
N LEU A 721 -50.45 -53.29 16.46
CA LEU A 721 -49.26 -53.74 15.74
C LEU A 721 -49.11 -55.26 15.89
N HIS A 722 -48.35 -55.86 14.98
CA HIS A 722 -47.97 -57.27 15.05
C HIS A 722 -46.48 -57.39 15.30
N LYS A 723 -46.08 -58.55 15.84
CA LYS A 723 -44.66 -58.86 16.06
C LYS A 723 -43.84 -58.63 14.78
N GLY A 724 -42.78 -57.84 14.90
CA GLY A 724 -41.87 -57.45 13.82
C GLY A 724 -42.21 -56.13 13.15
N ASP A 725 -43.38 -55.53 13.39
CA ASP A 725 -43.67 -54.17 12.95
C ASP A 725 -42.73 -53.16 13.64
N LEU A 726 -42.55 -51.99 13.03
CA LEU A 726 -41.59 -50.99 13.49
C LEU A 726 -42.28 -49.69 13.86
N ILE A 727 -41.79 -49.02 14.90
CA ILE A 727 -42.21 -47.68 15.28
C ILE A 727 -41.00 -46.76 15.38
N TYR A 728 -41.18 -45.50 15.02
CA TYR A 728 -40.14 -44.49 15.05
C TYR A 728 -40.62 -43.22 15.75
N LEU A 729 -39.84 -42.80 16.75
CA LEU A 729 -40.03 -41.55 17.49
C LEU A 729 -38.82 -40.66 17.22
N SER A 730 -39.05 -39.38 16.92
CA SER A 730 -37.95 -38.46 16.66
C SER A 730 -38.25 -37.03 17.10
N THR A 731 -37.18 -36.28 17.34
CA THR A 731 -37.19 -34.82 17.42
C THR A 731 -37.09 -34.21 16.01
N ASP A 732 -37.10 -32.87 15.85
CA ASP A 732 -36.91 -32.24 14.53
C ASP A 732 -35.47 -32.13 14.09
N GLY A 733 -34.45 -32.33 14.93
CA GLY A 733 -33.07 -32.04 14.49
C GLY A 733 -32.66 -32.71 13.19
N LEU A 734 -33.05 -33.98 12.96
CA LEU A 734 -32.82 -34.65 11.67
C LEU A 734 -33.58 -33.98 10.52
N ILE A 735 -34.82 -33.56 10.76
CA ILE A 735 -35.69 -32.90 9.76
C ILE A 735 -35.18 -31.49 9.43
N ASP A 736 -34.67 -30.78 10.43
CA ASP A 736 -34.22 -29.39 10.33
C ASP A 736 -32.74 -29.25 9.96
N GLN A 737 -31.99 -30.36 9.90
CA GLN A 737 -30.64 -30.40 9.37
C GLN A 737 -30.60 -29.78 7.97
N SER A 738 -29.65 -28.87 7.75
CA SER A 738 -29.51 -28.12 6.50
C SER A 738 -28.38 -28.68 5.64
N SER A 739 -28.55 -28.59 4.31
CA SER A 739 -27.48 -28.77 3.33
C SER A 739 -26.67 -27.48 3.15
N PRO A 740 -25.52 -27.52 2.45
CA PRO A 740 -24.75 -26.31 2.09
C PRO A 740 -25.56 -25.24 1.35
N GLU A 741 -26.58 -25.64 0.59
CA GLU A 741 -27.52 -24.74 -0.09
C GLU A 741 -28.63 -24.18 0.82
N ARG A 742 -28.54 -24.41 2.14
CA ARG A 742 -29.51 -23.99 3.16
C ARG A 742 -30.92 -24.58 2.98
N VAL A 743 -31.00 -25.76 2.37
CA VAL A 743 -32.24 -26.51 2.24
C VAL A 743 -32.35 -27.47 3.43
N ARG A 744 -33.52 -27.53 4.08
CA ARG A 744 -33.77 -28.49 5.17
C ARG A 744 -33.90 -29.92 4.63
N TYR A 745 -33.48 -30.92 5.42
CA TYR A 745 -33.63 -32.33 5.10
C TYR A 745 -35.11 -32.68 4.88
N GLY A 746 -35.97 -32.20 5.78
CA GLY A 746 -37.42 -32.19 5.62
C GLY A 746 -38.10 -33.54 5.84
N SER A 747 -39.34 -33.51 6.35
CA SER A 747 -40.14 -34.71 6.59
C SER A 747 -40.35 -35.60 5.35
N PRO A 748 -40.50 -35.07 4.11
CA PRO A 748 -40.66 -35.92 2.93
C PRO A 748 -39.49 -36.89 2.70
N ARG A 749 -38.24 -36.46 2.94
CA ARG A 749 -37.06 -37.31 2.80
C ARG A 749 -37.01 -38.39 3.88
N VAL A 750 -37.31 -38.03 5.12
CA VAL A 750 -37.41 -39.01 6.23
C VAL A 750 -38.46 -40.08 5.92
N ILE A 751 -39.65 -39.68 5.49
CA ILE A 751 -40.74 -40.60 5.13
C ILE A 751 -40.31 -41.54 3.99
N GLN A 752 -39.70 -41.01 2.93
CA GLN A 752 -39.21 -41.81 1.81
C GLN A 752 -38.11 -42.79 2.24
N LEU A 753 -37.20 -42.35 3.09
CA LEU A 753 -36.11 -43.18 3.59
C LEU A 753 -36.64 -44.33 4.47
N LEU A 754 -37.50 -44.04 5.44
CA LEU A 754 -38.11 -45.05 6.32
C LEU A 754 -38.93 -46.07 5.54
N GLN A 755 -39.64 -45.64 4.49
CA GLN A 755 -40.38 -46.53 3.59
C GLN A 755 -39.45 -47.46 2.79
N LEU A 756 -38.25 -47.02 2.43
CA LEU A 756 -37.25 -47.81 1.70
C LEU A 756 -36.58 -48.85 2.60
N ILE A 757 -36.25 -48.46 3.84
CA ILE A 757 -35.43 -49.27 4.76
C ILE A 757 -36.26 -50.12 5.73
N GLY A 758 -37.59 -50.00 5.76
CA GLY A 758 -38.44 -50.66 6.76
C GLY A 758 -38.33 -52.19 6.81
N ASP A 759 -37.92 -52.84 5.72
CA ASP A 759 -37.68 -54.30 5.67
C ASP A 759 -36.25 -54.70 6.09
N PHE A 760 -35.34 -53.75 6.30
CA PHE A 760 -33.94 -54.03 6.64
C PHE A 760 -33.78 -54.41 8.12
N PRO A 761 -32.71 -55.11 8.51
CA PRO A 761 -32.37 -55.30 9.91
C PRO A 761 -32.27 -53.98 10.67
N LEU A 762 -32.73 -53.94 11.92
CA LEU A 762 -32.88 -52.72 12.70
C LEU A 762 -31.59 -51.88 12.78
N GLN A 763 -30.43 -52.53 12.91
CA GLN A 763 -29.13 -51.86 12.93
C GLN A 763 -28.72 -51.26 11.57
N GLU A 764 -29.09 -51.92 10.47
CA GLU A 764 -28.86 -51.40 9.11
C GLU A 764 -29.75 -50.18 8.84
N GLN A 765 -30.94 -50.14 9.41
CA GLN A 765 -31.81 -48.96 9.34
C GLN A 765 -31.16 -47.75 10.02
N SER A 766 -30.65 -47.92 11.26
CA SER A 766 -29.92 -46.87 11.98
C SER A 766 -28.75 -46.34 11.14
N THR A 767 -27.97 -47.25 10.57
CA THR A 767 -26.81 -46.90 9.73
C THR A 767 -27.24 -46.15 8.45
N ALA A 768 -28.34 -46.56 7.82
CA ALA A 768 -28.87 -45.89 6.62
C ALA A 768 -29.38 -44.47 6.92
N ILE A 769 -30.03 -44.26 8.07
CA ILE A 769 -30.49 -42.93 8.51
C ILE A 769 -29.29 -42.01 8.75
N GLU A 770 -28.29 -42.47 9.50
CA GLU A 770 -27.10 -41.67 9.77
C GLU A 770 -26.32 -41.35 8.49
N LYS A 771 -26.16 -42.33 7.60
CA LYS A 771 -25.48 -42.15 6.32
C LYS A 771 -26.21 -41.13 5.45
N SER A 772 -27.53 -41.24 5.32
CA SER A 772 -28.33 -40.30 4.52
C SER A 772 -28.27 -38.87 5.08
N MET A 773 -28.24 -38.73 6.41
CA MET A 773 -28.06 -37.44 7.06
C MET A 773 -26.69 -36.84 6.77
N LEU A 774 -25.61 -37.61 6.94
CA LEU A 774 -24.23 -37.14 6.69
C LEU A 774 -24.00 -36.76 5.22
N GLU A 775 -24.54 -37.56 4.29
CA GLU A 775 -24.48 -37.25 2.85
C GLU A 775 -25.24 -35.97 2.50
N PHE A 776 -26.33 -35.64 3.21
CA PHE A 776 -27.08 -34.41 2.99
C PHE A 776 -26.43 -33.19 3.67
N GLN A 777 -25.82 -33.40 4.84
CA GLN A 777 -25.14 -32.36 5.62
C GLN A 777 -23.84 -31.90 4.95
N GLU A 778 -23.10 -32.83 4.34
CA GLU A 778 -21.76 -32.61 3.77
C GLU A 778 -20.79 -31.91 4.75
N HIS A 779 -20.50 -30.63 4.51
CA HIS A 779 -19.59 -29.79 5.27
C HIS A 779 -20.30 -28.74 6.14
N GLU A 780 -21.64 -28.71 6.12
CA GLU A 780 -22.44 -27.83 6.98
C GLU A 780 -22.43 -28.34 8.43
N GLN A 781 -22.55 -27.43 9.39
CA GLN A 781 -22.62 -27.80 10.80
C GLN A 781 -23.99 -28.38 11.17
N GLN A 782 -24.01 -29.19 12.24
CA GLN A 782 -25.26 -29.69 12.82
C GLN A 782 -26.08 -28.50 13.34
N ARG A 783 -27.36 -28.41 12.94
CA ARG A 783 -28.20 -27.26 13.28
C ARG A 783 -28.87 -27.34 14.64
N ASP A 784 -29.25 -28.53 15.04
CA ASP A 784 -30.02 -28.78 16.25
C ASP A 784 -29.69 -30.14 16.86
N ASP A 785 -30.13 -30.39 18.09
CA ASP A 785 -30.01 -31.69 18.75
C ASP A 785 -30.83 -32.76 17.98
N ILE A 786 -30.27 -33.96 17.82
CA ILE A 786 -30.90 -35.04 17.05
C ILE A 786 -31.15 -36.24 17.95
N THR A 787 -32.42 -36.60 18.12
CA THR A 787 -32.85 -37.83 18.78
C THR A 787 -33.79 -38.61 17.88
N PHE A 788 -33.44 -39.86 17.60
CA PHE A 788 -34.21 -40.76 16.76
C PHE A 788 -34.20 -42.18 17.34
N LEU A 789 -35.37 -42.68 17.69
CA LEU A 789 -35.59 -44.04 18.20
C LEU A 789 -36.29 -44.86 17.13
N GLY A 790 -35.80 -46.08 16.88
CA GLY A 790 -36.53 -47.10 16.12
C GLY A 790 -36.70 -48.35 16.96
N ILE A 791 -37.93 -48.84 17.09
CA ILE A 791 -38.31 -49.95 17.97
C ILE A 791 -39.03 -50.99 17.13
N GLU A 792 -38.58 -52.25 17.20
CA GLU A 792 -39.25 -53.40 16.62
C GLU A 792 -40.08 -54.12 17.70
N VAL A 793 -41.39 -54.19 17.49
CA VAL A 793 -42.37 -54.68 18.50
C VAL A 793 -42.58 -56.20 18.49
#